data_AF-A0A1B3LRN9-F1
#
_entry.id   AF-A0A1B3LRN9-F1
#
_cell.length_a   1.000
_cell.length_b   1.000
_cell.length_c   1.000
_cell.angle_alpha   90.00
_cell.angle_beta   90.00
_cell.angle_gamma   90.00
#
_symmetry.space_group_name_H-M   'P 1'
#
loop_
_entity.id
_entity.type
_entity.pdbx_description
1 polymer ?
#
loop_
_entity_poly.entity_id
_entity_poly.type
_entity_poly.pdbx_seq_one_letter_code
_entity_poly.pdbx_strand_id
1 'polypeptide(L)'
;MPNDSHRTRSVFAACLVYTLLLLWGSLYPLTRWQAEAETFGFLSMWRYSALSMPDLVVNALIYIPLGIGLRQITSRWPVLPSVLFATTCAAALSFSVEAAQAHLPQRVPSLADFALNTTGGFVGAILASMFTARWKPVAFLMDWRARTFAATPEADLAVAALIAWVLAQLTPFVPAFDLGSLRNGLAPLAATLNDPATFNPAQALGSALEVFALVLLARDARNRAVSLTRLFWLLALAVMMLKVVVISRQLSAEMIIGTVAGLTLGFGWPRRLKPMRPVLAALAVTLALVISELTPSPGALRHLNWTPFVAHMSNPMLGLSVLIDNVWPYLILAAALVALSNTGRIPALVIILACGGLSFALEWMQQHIPGRTPDITTVAMALLTALLAVRHVRPASAASALPASSKRGSRLAGTLVAAVLLGSATAVWSLARTPPPTVLASARSQVTLPSPDELRVPELPGFRRVHPRLPYPSAGDVARLKAENPEYVRQLVLRAQGGKGDLSASLVAAVLAPETQNVRTIVERVLTLRPTWRGHQQTKPIAQTYDWLHDRIPPDLMPRLKDKVIEACNFQINVIRKEALSPYNVYLYNSPLQALMACALAIHGDDERATPVMAFTYDFWINRVLPVWRQVGGQNGGWHEGNEYVGIGIGQAIYQLPAMWRSATGEDLFRSEPAIRGFLDFLVYRMLPDGTSMRWGDGRFGRRQVFDADALALEYRHAAAYTLSTRAGEKLLPTSWPWGPLTDRSLYDPEAVRALPLTHVADGLGLVIARSSWNADATHFSFKAGNNYWSHSHLDQGAFSLFKGAPLAIDSGCYCGYGGDHHLNYHYQTIAHNTITVTDPADIVQMPVRQGKPPRTIANDGGQRRVGSAWNLHAAPADLEDWQSKFGDFHTGRLVRLVEQDGLLVALTDITAAYTNEQSGVHSFHHRSRRVEKAWRIFVYDRVSDIVIIHDTVEATHADFVKRWLLHSAFQPRIDGRKFTLERPATASVTGLPQLQGEVIFPREARLVPIGGPGFEYFVDGMNFDENGTLAANIARGPPELDPGAWRLEIMPQLPAIEDRFLVVLRPGLSELPALDIRPMETPESMGAEIHLPGRMLRLAFPRDRLAVDVMLTGADGIPRTLTVDGAGERAPALSWVDQLRIWMTR
;
A
#
# COMPACT_ATOMS: atom_id res chain seq x y z
N MET A 1 -23.66 -13.24 -62.15
CA MET A 1 -23.48 -12.43 -60.91
C MET A 1 -23.80 -13.25 -59.65
N PRO A 2 -22.86 -14.06 -59.10
CA PRO A 2 -23.10 -14.83 -57.87
C PRO A 2 -22.58 -14.15 -56.57
N ASN A 3 -21.79 -13.08 -56.66
CA ASN A 3 -21.05 -12.53 -55.50
C ASN A 3 -21.86 -11.66 -54.51
N ASP A 4 -23.02 -11.11 -54.92
CA ASP A 4 -23.81 -10.21 -54.07
C ASP A 4 -24.49 -10.94 -52.90
N SER A 5 -24.91 -12.18 -53.10
CA SER A 5 -25.68 -12.95 -52.11
C SER A 5 -24.79 -13.40 -50.93
N HIS A 6 -23.55 -13.83 -51.22
CA HIS A 6 -22.58 -14.23 -50.21
C HIS A 6 -22.09 -13.05 -49.37
N ARG A 7 -21.91 -11.87 -49.98
CA ARG A 7 -21.54 -10.64 -49.27
C ARG A 7 -22.67 -10.19 -48.34
N THR A 8 -23.90 -10.16 -48.84
CA THR A 8 -25.09 -9.79 -48.03
C THR A 8 -25.31 -10.75 -46.86
N ARG A 9 -25.14 -12.07 -47.06
CA ARG A 9 -25.21 -13.08 -45.99
C ARG A 9 -24.13 -12.89 -44.92
N SER A 10 -22.91 -12.54 -45.33
CA SER A 10 -21.79 -12.34 -44.39
C SER A 10 -21.95 -11.05 -43.58
N VAL A 11 -22.44 -9.96 -44.20
CA VAL A 11 -22.78 -8.71 -43.50
C VAL A 11 -23.95 -8.93 -42.54
N PHE A 12 -24.98 -9.68 -42.97
CA PHE A 12 -26.11 -10.03 -42.10
C PHE A 12 -25.65 -10.80 -40.85
N ALA A 13 -24.81 -11.82 -41.02
CA ALA A 13 -24.24 -12.57 -39.90
C ALA A 13 -23.41 -11.67 -38.96
N ALA A 14 -22.62 -10.75 -39.52
CA ALA A 14 -21.85 -9.79 -38.72
C ALA A 14 -22.76 -8.83 -37.94
N CYS A 15 -23.83 -8.31 -38.55
CA CYS A 15 -24.83 -7.48 -37.87
C CYS A 15 -25.53 -8.24 -36.74
N LEU A 16 -25.87 -9.51 -36.96
CA LEU A 16 -26.50 -10.34 -35.95
C LEU A 16 -25.57 -10.56 -34.75
N VAL A 17 -24.33 -10.96 -35.00
CA VAL A 17 -23.31 -11.13 -33.95
C VAL A 17 -23.09 -9.81 -33.20
N TYR A 18 -23.00 -8.70 -33.92
CA TYR A 18 -22.83 -7.38 -33.30
C TYR A 18 -24.03 -6.98 -32.45
N THR A 19 -25.24 -7.24 -32.91
CA THR A 19 -26.48 -7.00 -32.16
C THR A 19 -26.51 -7.83 -30.87
N LEU A 20 -26.09 -9.10 -30.93
CA LEU A 20 -25.97 -9.95 -29.74
C LEU A 20 -24.93 -9.41 -28.76
N LEU A 21 -23.81 -8.87 -29.25
CA LEU A 21 -22.81 -8.21 -28.40
C LEU A 21 -23.36 -6.94 -27.75
N LEU A 22 -24.15 -6.13 -28.47
CA LEU A 22 -24.82 -4.96 -27.92
C LEU A 22 -25.81 -5.35 -26.81
N LEU A 23 -26.63 -6.39 -27.04
CA LEU A 23 -27.57 -6.90 -26.05
C LEU A 23 -26.84 -7.46 -24.83
N TRP A 24 -25.79 -8.25 -25.04
CA TRP A 24 -24.94 -8.78 -23.97
C TRP A 24 -24.35 -7.65 -23.12
N GLY A 25 -23.69 -6.67 -23.74
CA GLY A 25 -23.05 -5.56 -23.03
C GLY A 25 -24.05 -4.66 -22.30
N SER A 26 -25.23 -4.45 -22.87
CA SER A 26 -26.24 -3.57 -22.29
C SER A 26 -27.05 -4.23 -21.17
N LEU A 27 -27.26 -5.54 -21.23
CA LEU A 27 -28.11 -6.28 -20.28
C LEU A 27 -27.32 -7.09 -19.23
N TYR A 28 -26.00 -7.19 -19.36
CA TYR A 28 -25.13 -7.78 -18.33
C TYR A 28 -25.30 -7.06 -16.97
N PRO A 29 -25.35 -7.79 -15.84
CA PRO A 29 -25.05 -9.23 -15.65
C PRO A 29 -26.19 -10.22 -15.93
N LEU A 30 -27.31 -9.81 -16.54
CA LEU A 30 -28.51 -10.64 -16.78
C LEU A 30 -29.11 -11.25 -15.49
N THR A 31 -28.78 -10.69 -14.33
CA THR A 31 -29.26 -11.15 -13.02
C THR A 31 -30.02 -10.03 -12.31
N ARG A 32 -30.85 -10.40 -11.32
CA ARG A 32 -31.64 -9.46 -10.48
C ARG A 32 -32.66 -8.60 -11.24
N TRP A 33 -33.33 -9.16 -12.24
CA TRP A 33 -34.43 -8.47 -12.92
C TRP A 33 -35.60 -8.20 -11.96
N GLN A 34 -36.16 -7.00 -11.99
CA GLN A 34 -37.28 -6.56 -11.15
C GLN A 34 -38.57 -6.48 -11.97
N ALA A 35 -39.66 -7.07 -11.48
CA ALA A 35 -40.94 -7.09 -12.18
C ALA A 35 -41.71 -5.76 -12.11
N GLU A 36 -41.51 -4.96 -11.06
CA GLU A 36 -42.34 -3.79 -10.73
C GLU A 36 -41.76 -2.42 -11.19
N ALA A 37 -40.81 -2.40 -12.14
CA ALA A 37 -40.20 -1.17 -12.60
C ALA A 37 -41.03 -0.44 -13.68
N GLU A 38 -40.95 0.91 -13.71
CA GLU A 38 -41.57 1.72 -14.76
C GLU A 38 -40.81 1.59 -16.10
N THR A 39 -41.24 0.65 -16.95
CA THR A 39 -40.60 0.30 -18.23
C THR A 39 -40.31 1.50 -19.15
N PHE A 40 -41.18 2.52 -19.15
CA PHE A 40 -41.07 3.70 -20.01
C PHE A 40 -40.66 4.99 -19.28
N GLY A 41 -40.32 4.91 -17.98
CA GLY A 41 -39.96 6.09 -17.17
C GLY A 41 -38.75 6.87 -17.72
N PHE A 42 -37.86 6.19 -18.45
CA PHE A 42 -36.67 6.79 -19.07
C PHE A 42 -36.99 7.90 -20.07
N LEU A 43 -38.18 7.90 -20.69
CA LEU A 43 -38.62 8.95 -21.62
C LEU A 43 -38.72 10.33 -20.97
N SER A 44 -38.82 10.40 -19.64
CA SER A 44 -38.86 11.65 -18.88
C SER A 44 -37.50 12.06 -18.27
N MET A 45 -36.48 11.19 -18.36
CA MET A 45 -35.18 11.37 -17.71
C MET A 45 -34.12 11.89 -18.71
N TRP A 46 -33.96 13.22 -18.77
CA TRP A 46 -32.89 13.89 -19.50
C TRP A 46 -31.72 14.26 -18.56
N ARG A 47 -30.64 13.46 -18.53
CA ARG A 47 -29.47 13.71 -17.65
C ARG A 47 -28.40 14.54 -18.36
N TYR A 48 -28.28 15.84 -18.05
CA TYR A 48 -27.19 16.70 -18.55
C TYR A 48 -26.02 16.85 -17.55
N SER A 49 -26.24 16.64 -16.26
CA SER A 49 -25.29 17.00 -15.19
C SER A 49 -24.22 15.93 -14.88
N ALA A 50 -24.19 14.81 -15.62
CA ALA A 50 -23.29 13.69 -15.34
C ALA A 50 -22.62 13.07 -16.59
N LEU A 51 -22.81 13.65 -17.78
CA LEU A 51 -22.21 13.11 -19.01
C LEU A 51 -20.81 13.71 -19.17
N SER A 52 -19.78 12.91 -18.90
CA SER A 52 -18.43 13.27 -19.32
C SER A 52 -18.38 13.26 -20.85
N MET A 53 -17.62 14.17 -21.49
CA MET A 53 -17.45 14.18 -22.96
C MET A 53 -17.15 12.79 -23.55
N PRO A 54 -16.39 11.91 -22.87
CA PRO A 54 -16.20 10.54 -23.33
C PRO A 54 -17.46 9.64 -23.32
N ASP A 55 -18.37 9.78 -22.36
CA ASP A 55 -19.60 8.96 -22.29
C ASP A 55 -20.52 9.26 -23.49
N LEU A 56 -20.62 10.54 -23.87
CA LEU A 56 -21.36 10.99 -25.05
C LEU A 56 -20.84 10.34 -26.34
N VAL A 57 -19.51 10.30 -26.48
CA VAL A 57 -18.84 9.77 -27.67
C VAL A 57 -18.99 8.25 -27.74
N VAL A 58 -18.79 7.54 -26.63
CA VAL A 58 -18.84 6.06 -26.62
C VAL A 58 -20.25 5.54 -26.96
N ASN A 59 -21.30 6.13 -26.39
CA ASN A 59 -22.68 5.68 -26.64
C ASN A 59 -23.08 5.89 -28.12
N ALA A 60 -22.65 7.00 -28.73
CA ALA A 60 -22.84 7.21 -30.16
C ALA A 60 -21.98 6.27 -31.03
N LEU A 61 -20.70 6.08 -30.69
CA LEU A 61 -19.77 5.26 -31.49
C LEU A 61 -20.15 3.78 -31.54
N ILE A 62 -20.69 3.23 -30.45
CA ILE A 62 -21.07 1.81 -30.35
C ILE A 62 -22.22 1.44 -31.31
N TYR A 63 -23.09 2.37 -31.70
CA TYR A 63 -24.17 2.06 -32.64
C TYR A 63 -23.83 2.32 -34.12
N ILE A 64 -22.69 2.96 -34.42
CA ILE A 64 -22.24 3.24 -35.79
C ILE A 64 -22.06 1.94 -36.62
N PRO A 65 -21.38 0.88 -36.14
CA PRO A 65 -21.17 -0.34 -36.93
C PRO A 65 -22.50 -1.02 -37.31
N LEU A 66 -23.49 -0.97 -36.42
CA LEU A 66 -24.84 -1.50 -36.69
C LEU A 66 -25.50 -0.72 -37.85
N GLY A 67 -25.44 0.61 -37.82
CA GLY A 67 -25.96 1.47 -38.90
C GLY A 67 -25.28 1.21 -40.25
N ILE A 68 -23.96 1.02 -40.25
CA ILE A 68 -23.18 0.68 -41.45
C ILE A 68 -23.64 -0.67 -42.02
N GLY A 69 -23.73 -1.68 -41.17
CA GLY A 69 -24.08 -3.04 -41.59
C GLY A 69 -25.51 -3.14 -42.11
N LEU A 70 -26.48 -2.52 -41.45
CA LEU A 70 -27.86 -2.45 -41.91
C LEU A 70 -27.97 -1.76 -43.27
N ARG A 71 -27.26 -0.64 -43.48
CA ARG A 71 -27.21 0.05 -44.78
C ARG A 71 -26.62 -0.80 -45.90
N GLN A 72 -25.64 -1.65 -45.58
CA GLN A 72 -25.04 -2.58 -46.55
C GLN A 72 -25.98 -3.74 -46.90
N ILE A 73 -26.79 -4.22 -45.95
CA ILE A 73 -27.84 -5.23 -46.20
C ILE A 73 -28.90 -4.67 -47.15
N THR A 74 -29.33 -3.44 -46.94
CA THR A 74 -30.27 -2.71 -47.81
C THR A 74 -29.57 -1.92 -48.91
N SER A 75 -28.41 -2.40 -49.38
CA SER A 75 -27.57 -1.72 -50.40
C SER A 75 -28.30 -1.43 -51.71
N ARG A 76 -29.29 -2.26 -52.06
CA ARG A 76 -30.13 -2.15 -53.27
C ARG A 76 -31.26 -1.13 -53.18
N TRP A 77 -31.56 -0.62 -51.99
CA TRP A 77 -32.61 0.38 -51.79
C TRP A 77 -32.07 1.79 -52.12
N PRO A 78 -32.93 2.74 -52.51
CA PRO A 78 -32.53 4.14 -52.58
C PRO A 78 -32.00 4.62 -51.23
N VAL A 79 -31.03 5.56 -51.25
CA VAL A 79 -30.24 5.96 -50.06
C VAL A 79 -31.15 6.37 -48.90
N LEU A 80 -32.15 7.21 -49.15
CA LEU A 80 -33.02 7.76 -48.11
C LEU A 80 -33.85 6.67 -47.39
N PRO A 81 -34.64 5.81 -48.08
CA PRO A 81 -35.32 4.67 -47.46
C PRO A 81 -34.38 3.71 -46.69
N SER A 82 -33.16 3.51 -47.22
CA SER A 82 -32.16 2.63 -46.62
C SER A 82 -31.59 3.18 -45.30
N VAL A 83 -31.32 4.49 -45.25
CA VAL A 83 -30.88 5.20 -44.04
C VAL A 83 -32.00 5.28 -43.01
N LEU A 84 -33.24 5.55 -43.43
CA LEU A 84 -34.40 5.55 -42.54
C LEU A 84 -34.62 4.17 -41.91
N PHE A 85 -34.52 3.10 -42.70
CA PHE A 85 -34.61 1.73 -42.20
C PHE A 85 -33.53 1.42 -41.16
N ALA A 86 -32.26 1.71 -41.46
CA ALA A 86 -31.16 1.47 -40.54
C ALA A 86 -31.29 2.26 -39.22
N THR A 87 -31.70 3.53 -39.32
CA THR A 87 -31.93 4.40 -38.15
C THR A 87 -33.09 3.91 -37.31
N THR A 88 -34.19 3.49 -37.94
CA THR A 88 -35.37 2.96 -37.24
C THR A 88 -35.04 1.65 -36.52
N CYS A 89 -34.25 0.77 -37.13
CA CYS A 89 -33.80 -0.46 -36.48
C CYS A 89 -32.87 -0.18 -35.29
N ALA A 90 -31.95 0.78 -35.42
CA ALA A 90 -31.08 1.18 -34.31
C ALA A 90 -31.88 1.82 -33.16
N ALA A 91 -32.86 2.68 -33.49
CA ALA A 91 -33.77 3.25 -32.51
C ALA A 91 -34.61 2.17 -31.82
N ALA A 92 -35.20 1.24 -32.58
CA ALA A 92 -36.00 0.15 -32.01
C ALA A 92 -35.18 -0.76 -31.07
N LEU A 93 -33.94 -1.08 -31.46
CA LEU A 93 -33.02 -1.83 -30.60
C LEU A 93 -32.68 -1.06 -29.33
N SER A 94 -32.29 0.21 -29.46
CA SER A 94 -31.94 1.07 -28.33
C SER A 94 -33.13 1.24 -27.37
N PHE A 95 -34.32 1.53 -27.89
CA PHE A 95 -35.55 1.62 -27.11
C PHE A 95 -35.83 0.32 -26.35
N SER A 96 -35.68 -0.84 -27.01
CA SER A 96 -35.89 -2.14 -26.37
C SER A 96 -34.87 -2.42 -25.27
N VAL A 97 -33.62 -1.98 -25.46
CA VAL A 97 -32.55 -2.10 -24.47
C VAL A 97 -32.84 -1.20 -23.25
N GLU A 98 -33.16 0.08 -23.45
CA GLU A 98 -33.48 1.01 -22.36
C GLU A 98 -34.72 0.55 -21.57
N ALA A 99 -35.76 0.09 -22.28
CA ALA A 99 -36.96 -0.49 -21.66
C ALA A 99 -36.63 -1.75 -20.84
N ALA A 100 -35.74 -2.61 -21.33
CA ALA A 100 -35.28 -3.79 -20.59
C ALA A 100 -34.38 -3.41 -19.38
N GLN A 101 -33.53 -2.39 -19.53
CA GLN A 101 -32.68 -1.89 -18.46
C GLN A 101 -33.47 -1.23 -17.32
N ALA A 102 -34.68 -0.72 -17.58
CA ALA A 102 -35.58 -0.26 -16.52
C ALA A 102 -35.85 -1.35 -15.47
N HIS A 103 -35.82 -2.62 -15.88
CA HIS A 103 -36.00 -3.77 -15.00
C HIS A 103 -34.69 -4.28 -14.38
N LEU A 104 -33.55 -3.61 -14.59
CA LEU A 104 -32.25 -4.00 -14.04
C LEU A 104 -31.78 -2.95 -13.01
N PRO A 105 -31.71 -3.27 -11.70
CA PRO A 105 -31.43 -2.29 -10.64
C PRO A 105 -30.00 -1.71 -10.68
N GLN A 106 -29.10 -2.34 -11.42
CA GLN A 106 -27.73 -1.88 -11.62
C GLN A 106 -27.57 -0.94 -12.83
N ARG A 107 -28.65 -0.72 -13.59
CA ARG A 107 -28.67 0.15 -14.78
C ARG A 107 -29.65 1.29 -14.56
N VAL A 108 -29.34 2.43 -15.14
CA VAL A 108 -30.21 3.61 -15.12
C VAL A 108 -30.53 3.93 -16.57
N PRO A 109 -31.73 3.57 -17.07
CA PRO A 109 -32.10 3.87 -18.44
C PRO A 109 -32.26 5.38 -18.64
N SER A 110 -31.95 5.90 -19.83
CA SER A 110 -32.00 7.35 -20.09
C SER A 110 -32.43 7.72 -21.51
N LEU A 111 -33.15 8.85 -21.62
CA LEU A 111 -33.53 9.40 -22.92
C LEU A 111 -32.30 9.89 -23.71
N ALA A 112 -31.23 10.29 -23.02
CA ALA A 112 -29.98 10.72 -23.63
C ALA A 112 -29.26 9.56 -24.33
N ASP A 113 -29.19 8.39 -23.71
CA ASP A 113 -28.57 7.19 -24.28
C ASP A 113 -29.38 6.66 -25.46
N PHE A 114 -30.72 6.65 -25.33
CA PHE A 114 -31.60 6.36 -26.46
C PHE A 114 -31.31 7.26 -27.67
N ALA A 115 -31.20 8.57 -27.46
CA ALA A 115 -30.93 9.55 -28.50
C ALA A 115 -29.53 9.39 -29.12
N LEU A 116 -28.49 9.17 -28.30
CA LEU A 116 -27.11 9.01 -28.74
C LEU A 116 -26.91 7.71 -29.53
N ASN A 117 -27.46 6.58 -29.06
CA ASN A 117 -27.43 5.30 -29.76
C ASN A 117 -28.15 5.40 -31.12
N THR A 118 -29.32 6.03 -31.14
CA THR A 118 -30.09 6.29 -32.37
C THR A 118 -29.30 7.16 -33.35
N THR A 119 -28.66 8.22 -32.85
CA THR A 119 -27.80 9.10 -33.63
C THR A 119 -26.59 8.34 -34.17
N GLY A 120 -25.97 7.46 -33.38
CA GLY A 120 -24.90 6.57 -33.81
C GLY A 120 -25.31 5.68 -34.99
N GLY A 121 -26.47 5.04 -34.90
CA GLY A 121 -27.04 4.23 -36.00
C GLY A 121 -27.29 5.05 -37.26
N PHE A 122 -27.84 6.27 -37.13
CA PHE A 122 -28.02 7.20 -38.25
C PHE A 122 -26.69 7.60 -38.90
N VAL A 123 -25.71 8.05 -38.09
CA VAL A 123 -24.39 8.43 -38.56
C VAL A 123 -23.71 7.26 -39.27
N GLY A 124 -23.80 6.04 -38.74
CA GLY A 124 -23.29 4.84 -39.40
C GLY A 124 -23.93 4.58 -40.77
N ALA A 125 -25.24 4.73 -40.89
CA ALA A 125 -25.94 4.55 -42.16
C ALA A 125 -25.60 5.65 -43.19
N ILE A 126 -25.42 6.90 -42.74
CA ILE A 126 -24.93 8.01 -43.58
C ILE A 126 -23.51 7.75 -44.04
N LEU A 127 -22.60 7.39 -43.12
CA LEU A 127 -21.22 7.04 -43.45
C LEU A 127 -21.17 5.93 -44.51
N ALA A 128 -21.92 4.84 -44.32
CA ALA A 128 -22.01 3.76 -45.30
C ALA A 128 -22.58 4.21 -46.65
N SER A 129 -23.41 5.26 -46.68
CA SER A 129 -23.92 5.88 -47.91
C SER A 129 -22.89 6.81 -48.57
N MET A 130 -22.01 7.42 -47.79
CA MET A 130 -20.90 8.26 -48.27
C MET A 130 -19.72 7.42 -48.77
N PHE A 131 -19.51 6.21 -48.22
CA PHE A 131 -18.53 5.22 -48.69
C PHE A 131 -18.96 4.52 -50.00
N THR A 132 -19.39 5.30 -50.99
CA THR A 132 -19.49 4.85 -52.38
C THR A 132 -18.21 5.27 -53.12
N ALA A 133 -17.83 4.54 -54.17
CA ALA A 133 -16.66 4.87 -55.00
C ALA A 133 -16.73 6.27 -55.66
N ARG A 134 -17.83 7.02 -55.48
CA ARG A 134 -18.07 8.37 -56.00
C ARG A 134 -17.61 9.48 -55.04
N TRP A 135 -17.33 9.21 -53.77
CA TRP A 135 -16.84 10.22 -52.84
C TRP A 135 -15.32 10.40 -52.99
N LYS A 136 -14.87 11.62 -53.31
CA LYS A 136 -13.47 11.89 -53.69
C LYS A 136 -12.41 11.37 -52.70
N PRO A 137 -12.57 11.49 -51.36
CA PRO A 137 -11.61 10.94 -50.41
C PRO A 137 -11.52 9.41 -50.45
N VAL A 138 -12.64 8.72 -50.65
CA VAL A 138 -12.68 7.26 -50.76
C VAL A 138 -12.11 6.80 -52.08
N ALA A 139 -12.43 7.47 -53.19
CA ALA A 139 -11.80 7.21 -54.49
C ALA A 139 -10.28 7.42 -54.42
N PHE A 140 -9.82 8.50 -53.76
CA PHE A 140 -8.39 8.75 -53.52
C PHE A 140 -7.73 7.63 -52.71
N LEU A 141 -8.35 7.16 -51.62
CA LEU A 141 -7.82 6.08 -50.80
C LEU A 141 -7.81 4.73 -51.53
N MET A 142 -8.85 4.43 -52.31
CA MET A 142 -8.92 3.22 -53.14
C MET A 142 -7.85 3.24 -54.23
N ASP A 143 -7.69 4.37 -54.92
CA ASP A 143 -6.63 4.59 -55.90
C ASP A 143 -5.23 4.48 -55.28
N TRP A 144 -5.04 5.10 -54.12
CA TRP A 144 -3.78 5.04 -53.39
C TRP A 144 -3.46 3.61 -52.95
N ARG A 145 -4.45 2.86 -52.44
CA ARG A 145 -4.32 1.44 -52.08
C ARG A 145 -4.00 0.58 -53.30
N ALA A 146 -4.65 0.82 -54.43
CA ALA A 146 -4.42 0.09 -55.68
C ALA A 146 -3.03 0.37 -56.27
N ARG A 147 -2.53 1.61 -56.15
CA ARG A 147 -1.16 1.99 -56.57
C ARG A 147 -0.09 1.45 -55.62
N THR A 148 -0.34 1.46 -54.31
CA THR A 148 0.66 1.19 -53.27
C THR A 148 0.80 -0.30 -52.94
N PHE A 149 -0.31 -1.03 -52.88
CA PHE A 149 -0.35 -2.43 -52.45
C PHE A 149 -0.99 -3.32 -53.52
N ALA A 150 -0.60 -4.60 -53.56
CA ALA A 150 -1.14 -5.58 -54.48
C ALA A 150 -2.63 -5.82 -54.22
N ALA A 151 -3.40 -6.11 -55.27
CA ALA A 151 -4.83 -6.45 -55.15
C ALA A 151 -5.00 -7.95 -54.80
N THR A 152 -4.37 -8.40 -53.71
CA THR A 152 -4.49 -9.77 -53.20
C THR A 152 -5.04 -9.80 -51.78
N PRO A 153 -5.76 -10.87 -51.39
CA PRO A 153 -6.32 -10.99 -50.04
C PRO A 153 -5.28 -10.87 -48.92
N GLU A 154 -4.03 -11.27 -49.15
CA GLU A 154 -2.93 -11.19 -48.17
C GLU A 154 -2.44 -9.75 -48.01
N ALA A 155 -2.42 -8.99 -49.11
CA ALA A 155 -2.10 -7.58 -49.06
C ALA A 155 -3.19 -6.79 -48.33
N ASP A 156 -4.45 -7.21 -48.42
CA ASP A 156 -5.55 -6.64 -47.62
C ASP A 156 -5.36 -6.90 -46.12
N LEU A 157 -4.94 -8.11 -45.72
CA LEU A 157 -4.63 -8.41 -44.32
C LEU A 157 -3.46 -7.58 -43.78
N ALA A 158 -2.41 -7.37 -44.57
CA ALA A 158 -1.28 -6.53 -44.18
C ALA A 158 -1.69 -5.06 -43.99
N VAL A 159 -2.56 -4.54 -44.86
CA VAL A 159 -3.12 -3.19 -44.71
C VAL A 159 -4.08 -3.11 -43.53
N ALA A 160 -4.91 -4.13 -43.30
CA ALA A 160 -5.79 -4.20 -42.14
C ALA A 160 -4.99 -4.23 -40.82
N ALA A 161 -3.87 -4.97 -40.78
CA ALA A 161 -2.96 -4.98 -39.63
C ALA A 161 -2.34 -3.60 -39.37
N LEU A 162 -1.96 -2.87 -40.41
CA LEU A 162 -1.44 -1.50 -40.29
C LEU A 162 -2.49 -0.54 -39.74
N ILE A 163 -3.72 -0.63 -40.25
CA ILE A 163 -4.85 0.18 -39.77
C ILE A 163 -5.15 -0.18 -38.31
N ALA A 164 -5.22 -1.47 -37.97
CA ALA A 164 -5.49 -1.93 -36.62
C ALA A 164 -4.43 -1.45 -35.62
N TRP A 165 -3.14 -1.44 -36.00
CA TRP A 165 -2.08 -0.86 -35.18
C TRP A 165 -2.28 0.66 -34.97
N VAL A 166 -2.56 1.43 -36.03
CA VAL A 166 -2.84 2.88 -35.90
C VAL A 166 -4.02 3.12 -34.97
N LEU A 167 -5.09 2.34 -35.11
CA LEU A 167 -6.26 2.43 -34.26
C LEU A 167 -5.92 2.10 -32.80
N ALA A 168 -5.17 1.03 -32.55
CA ALA A 168 -4.71 0.66 -31.20
C ALA A 168 -3.95 1.81 -30.53
N GLN A 169 -3.04 2.48 -31.25
CA GLN A 169 -2.28 3.59 -30.70
C GLN A 169 -3.11 4.84 -30.37
N LEU A 170 -4.29 5.00 -30.98
CA LEU A 170 -5.12 6.21 -30.89
C LEU A 170 -6.49 5.99 -30.22
N THR A 171 -6.84 4.75 -29.85
CA THR A 171 -8.07 4.44 -29.10
C THR A 171 -7.98 5.07 -27.70
N PRO A 172 -9.03 5.68 -27.11
CA PRO A 172 -10.44 5.67 -27.52
C PRO A 172 -10.86 6.76 -28.52
N PHE A 173 -9.91 7.40 -29.22
CA PHE A 173 -10.17 8.46 -30.21
C PHE A 173 -10.78 9.74 -29.62
N VAL A 174 -10.63 9.94 -28.31
CA VAL A 174 -11.11 11.15 -27.61
C VAL A 174 -9.95 12.13 -27.46
N PRO A 175 -9.98 13.27 -28.17
CA PRO A 175 -8.93 14.28 -28.06
C PRO A 175 -9.04 15.03 -26.72
N ALA A 176 -7.90 15.26 -26.06
CA ALA A 176 -7.77 16.03 -24.84
C ALA A 176 -6.72 17.12 -25.03
N PHE A 177 -7.17 18.38 -25.00
CA PHE A 177 -6.32 19.56 -25.24
C PHE A 177 -6.01 20.36 -23.97
N ASP A 178 -6.46 19.90 -22.80
CA ASP A 178 -6.13 20.57 -21.54
C ASP A 178 -4.67 20.32 -21.13
N LEU A 179 -4.07 21.30 -20.45
CA LEU A 179 -2.65 21.28 -20.08
C LEU A 179 -2.29 20.10 -19.17
N GLY A 180 -3.24 19.62 -18.35
CA GLY A 180 -3.06 18.46 -17.48
C GLY A 180 -2.96 17.16 -18.27
N SER A 181 -3.87 16.95 -19.21
CA SER A 181 -3.87 15.78 -20.09
C SER A 181 -2.65 15.73 -21.00
N LEU A 182 -2.23 16.86 -21.57
CA LEU A 182 -0.99 16.94 -22.37
C LEU A 182 0.25 16.61 -21.54
N ARG A 183 0.32 17.12 -20.30
CA ARG A 183 1.39 16.77 -19.36
C ARG A 183 1.38 15.28 -19.01
N ASN A 184 0.20 14.69 -18.80
CA ASN A 184 0.05 13.26 -18.54
C ASN A 184 0.47 12.41 -19.75
N GLY A 185 0.13 12.84 -20.97
CA GLY A 185 0.54 12.18 -22.21
C GLY A 185 2.06 12.12 -22.41
N LEU A 186 2.81 13.10 -21.88
CA LEU A 186 4.27 13.14 -21.94
C LEU A 186 4.98 12.65 -20.66
N ALA A 187 4.23 12.28 -19.62
CA ALA A 187 4.80 11.99 -18.31
C ALA A 187 5.84 10.86 -18.31
N PRO A 188 5.65 9.71 -19.00
CA PRO A 188 6.65 8.64 -19.03
C PRO A 188 7.93 9.02 -19.78
N LEU A 189 7.78 9.78 -20.87
CA LEU A 189 8.93 10.31 -21.62
C LEU A 189 9.73 11.29 -20.75
N ALA A 190 9.06 12.21 -20.06
CA ALA A 190 9.71 13.13 -19.12
C ALA A 190 10.37 12.39 -17.94
N ALA A 191 9.75 11.32 -17.43
CA ALA A 191 10.33 10.51 -16.37
C ALA A 191 11.67 9.90 -16.79
N THR A 192 11.73 9.27 -17.96
CA THR A 192 12.96 8.65 -18.49
C THR A 192 14.04 9.68 -18.82
N LEU A 193 13.67 10.87 -19.27
CA LEU A 193 14.61 11.97 -19.52
C LEU A 193 15.22 12.52 -18.23
N ASN A 194 14.46 12.53 -17.13
CA ASN A 194 14.92 13.00 -15.83
C ASN A 194 15.71 11.93 -15.07
N ASP A 195 15.36 10.65 -15.25
CA ASP A 195 16.05 9.50 -14.68
C ASP A 195 16.19 8.39 -15.74
N PRO A 196 17.34 8.29 -16.40
CA PRO A 196 17.60 7.24 -17.39
C PRO A 196 17.45 5.81 -16.85
N ALA A 197 17.53 5.60 -15.52
CA ALA A 197 17.35 4.30 -14.90
C ALA A 197 15.90 3.79 -14.97
N THR A 198 14.91 4.65 -15.25
CA THR A 198 13.51 4.23 -15.44
C THR A 198 13.24 3.64 -16.82
N PHE A 199 14.21 3.64 -17.74
CA PHE A 199 14.04 3.09 -19.08
C PHE A 199 13.82 1.57 -19.05
N ASN A 200 12.76 1.08 -19.68
CA ASN A 200 12.47 -0.35 -19.75
C ASN A 200 12.91 -0.98 -21.10
N PRO A 201 14.04 -1.70 -21.15
CA PRO A 201 14.54 -2.29 -22.38
C PRO A 201 13.63 -3.39 -22.95
N ALA A 202 12.89 -4.10 -22.11
CA ALA A 202 11.95 -5.14 -22.56
C ALA A 202 10.77 -4.51 -23.31
N GLN A 203 10.21 -3.42 -22.79
CA GLN A 203 9.13 -2.69 -23.46
C GLN A 203 9.61 -2.09 -24.80
N ALA A 204 10.82 -1.53 -24.84
CA ALA A 204 11.40 -0.99 -26.07
C ALA A 204 11.62 -2.09 -27.13
N LEU A 205 12.11 -3.26 -26.72
CA LEU A 205 12.27 -4.43 -27.58
C LEU A 205 10.93 -4.95 -28.10
N GLY A 206 9.92 -5.04 -27.25
CA GLY A 206 8.55 -5.42 -27.63
C GLY A 206 8.02 -4.52 -28.75
N SER A 207 8.05 -3.20 -28.54
CA SER A 207 7.64 -2.23 -29.57
C SER A 207 8.46 -2.32 -30.86
N ALA A 208 9.77 -2.61 -30.78
CA ALA A 208 10.61 -2.80 -31.95
C ALA A 208 10.20 -4.01 -32.79
N LEU A 209 9.91 -5.14 -32.14
CA LEU A 209 9.52 -6.39 -32.78
C LEU A 209 8.14 -6.27 -33.47
N GLU A 210 7.20 -5.57 -32.84
CA GLU A 210 5.87 -5.30 -33.41
C GLU A 210 5.96 -4.49 -34.70
N VAL A 211 6.67 -3.35 -34.65
CA VAL A 211 6.85 -2.46 -35.81
C VAL A 211 7.67 -3.16 -36.91
N PHE A 212 8.68 -3.94 -36.53
CA PHE A 212 9.45 -4.77 -37.46
C PHE A 212 8.55 -5.76 -38.22
N ALA A 213 7.71 -6.52 -37.52
CA ALA A 213 6.78 -7.47 -38.13
C ALA A 213 5.82 -6.78 -39.11
N LEU A 214 5.26 -5.63 -38.70
CA LEU A 214 4.33 -4.85 -39.51
C LEU A 214 4.98 -4.35 -40.80
N VAL A 215 6.22 -3.84 -40.72
CA VAL A 215 6.99 -3.39 -41.89
C VAL A 215 7.26 -4.56 -42.83
N LEU A 216 7.63 -5.75 -42.34
CA LEU A 216 7.88 -6.91 -43.19
C LEU A 216 6.64 -7.33 -43.99
N LEU A 217 5.47 -7.39 -43.34
CA LEU A 217 4.21 -7.72 -44.01
C LEU A 217 3.83 -6.68 -45.05
N ALA A 218 3.92 -5.38 -44.72
CA ALA A 218 3.64 -4.31 -45.66
C ALA A 218 4.60 -4.30 -46.86
N ARG A 219 5.88 -4.65 -46.64
CA ARG A 219 6.88 -4.77 -47.73
C ARG A 219 6.59 -5.92 -48.68
N ASP A 220 5.94 -6.98 -48.23
CA ASP A 220 5.54 -8.11 -49.08
C ASP A 220 4.20 -7.84 -49.79
N ALA A 221 3.32 -7.07 -49.16
CA ALA A 221 2.03 -6.64 -49.72
C ALA A 221 2.14 -5.53 -50.77
N ARG A 222 3.27 -4.82 -50.88
CA ARG A 222 3.41 -3.64 -51.76
C ARG A 222 3.55 -4.00 -53.25
N ASN A 223 3.16 -3.07 -54.11
CA ASN A 223 3.52 -3.12 -55.53
C ASN A 223 5.02 -2.83 -55.73
N ARG A 224 5.68 -3.55 -56.64
CA ARG A 224 7.16 -3.55 -56.79
C ARG A 224 7.76 -2.15 -57.02
N ALA A 225 7.01 -1.27 -57.68
CA ALA A 225 7.44 0.09 -58.02
C ALA A 225 7.37 1.10 -56.86
N VAL A 226 6.77 0.74 -55.71
CA VAL A 226 6.49 1.69 -54.64
C VAL A 226 7.41 1.47 -53.44
N SER A 227 8.00 2.56 -52.94
CA SER A 227 8.75 2.58 -51.68
C SER A 227 7.83 3.00 -50.53
N LEU A 228 7.79 2.18 -49.47
CA LEU A 228 7.00 2.44 -48.27
C LEU A 228 7.78 3.19 -47.17
N THR A 229 9.08 3.42 -47.36
CA THR A 229 9.96 3.95 -46.30
C THR A 229 9.48 5.31 -45.79
N ARG A 230 9.30 6.29 -46.68
CA ARG A 230 8.86 7.65 -46.29
C ARG A 230 7.47 7.62 -45.64
N LEU A 231 6.56 6.82 -46.18
CA LEU A 231 5.21 6.67 -45.66
C LEU A 231 5.20 6.19 -44.20
N PHE A 232 5.94 5.11 -43.90
CA PHE A 232 5.95 4.53 -42.56
C PHE A 232 6.62 5.44 -41.53
N TRP A 233 7.69 6.15 -41.89
CA TRP A 233 8.32 7.13 -41.00
C TRP A 233 7.39 8.30 -40.68
N LEU A 234 6.70 8.86 -41.69
CA LEU A 234 5.73 9.94 -41.48
C LEU A 234 4.51 9.46 -40.69
N LEU A 235 4.04 8.23 -40.96
CA LEU A 235 2.92 7.64 -40.23
C LEU A 235 3.28 7.40 -38.75
N ALA A 236 4.46 6.84 -38.47
CA ALA A 236 4.92 6.62 -37.10
C ALA A 236 5.05 7.94 -36.33
N LEU A 237 5.64 8.98 -36.95
CA LEU A 237 5.72 10.31 -36.36
C LEU A 237 4.33 10.90 -36.08
N ALA A 238 3.42 10.81 -37.05
CA ALA A 238 2.05 11.31 -36.89
C ALA A 238 1.32 10.59 -35.76
N VAL A 239 1.42 9.26 -35.68
CA VAL A 239 0.82 8.46 -34.61
C VAL A 239 1.39 8.85 -33.24
N MET A 240 2.71 9.02 -33.11
CA MET A 240 3.33 9.46 -31.85
C MET A 240 2.87 10.84 -31.40
N MET A 241 2.77 11.80 -32.33
CA MET A 241 2.29 13.14 -32.02
C MET A 241 0.80 13.15 -31.65
N LEU A 242 -0.03 12.41 -32.39
CA LEU A 242 -1.46 12.28 -32.10
C LEU A 242 -1.72 11.54 -30.78
N LYS A 243 -0.87 10.57 -30.41
CA LYS A 243 -0.99 9.81 -29.16
C LYS A 243 -0.95 10.71 -27.92
N VAL A 244 -0.18 11.79 -27.94
CA VAL A 244 -0.06 12.75 -26.82
C VAL A 244 -1.36 13.51 -26.58
N VAL A 245 -2.16 13.75 -27.63
CA VAL A 245 -3.42 14.49 -27.53
C VAL A 245 -4.63 13.58 -27.33
N VAL A 246 -4.45 12.27 -27.15
CA VAL A 246 -5.55 11.32 -26.88
C VAL A 246 -5.61 11.00 -25.39
N ILE A 247 -6.80 11.11 -24.80
CA ILE A 247 -7.01 10.82 -23.38
C ILE A 247 -6.56 9.39 -23.04
N SER A 248 -5.93 9.21 -21.87
CA SER A 248 -5.42 7.92 -21.38
C SER A 248 -4.33 7.25 -22.23
N ARG A 249 -3.83 7.90 -23.29
CA ARG A 249 -2.65 7.44 -24.04
C ARG A 249 -1.42 8.25 -23.63
N GLN A 250 -0.29 7.56 -23.60
CA GLN A 250 0.98 8.13 -23.17
C GLN A 250 2.08 7.82 -24.18
N LEU A 251 2.99 8.77 -24.36
CA LEU A 251 4.20 8.62 -25.14
C LEU A 251 5.37 8.36 -24.18
N SER A 252 6.11 7.28 -24.43
CA SER A 252 7.27 6.87 -23.62
C SER A 252 8.54 6.80 -24.48
N ALA A 253 9.70 6.83 -23.83
CA ALA A 253 11.00 6.70 -24.50
C ALA A 253 11.16 5.33 -25.18
N GLU A 254 10.66 4.27 -24.55
CA GLU A 254 10.65 2.89 -25.03
C GLU A 254 9.91 2.77 -26.35
N MET A 255 8.71 3.36 -26.46
CA MET A 255 7.93 3.35 -27.69
C MET A 255 8.65 4.09 -28.83
N ILE A 256 9.31 5.22 -28.53
CA ILE A 256 10.08 6.01 -29.51
C ILE A 256 11.25 5.19 -30.04
N ILE A 257 12.10 4.72 -29.14
CA ILE A 257 13.31 3.95 -29.47
C ILE A 257 12.91 2.64 -30.18
N GLY A 258 11.91 1.94 -29.65
CA GLY A 258 11.40 0.70 -30.22
C GLY A 258 10.88 0.91 -31.65
N THR A 259 10.05 1.92 -31.89
CA THR A 259 9.52 2.20 -33.23
C THR A 259 10.64 2.56 -34.23
N VAL A 260 11.60 3.38 -33.82
CA VAL A 260 12.78 3.72 -34.63
C VAL A 260 13.59 2.46 -34.99
N ALA A 261 13.85 1.60 -34.00
CA ALA A 261 14.56 0.33 -34.19
C ALA A 261 13.79 -0.63 -35.11
N GLY A 262 12.47 -0.76 -34.94
CA GLY A 262 11.62 -1.61 -35.77
C GLY A 262 11.58 -1.15 -37.24
N LEU A 263 11.46 0.16 -37.48
CA LEU A 263 11.47 0.75 -38.82
C LEU A 263 12.83 0.57 -39.51
N THR A 264 13.92 0.87 -38.81
CA THR A 264 15.29 0.73 -39.34
C THR A 264 15.61 -0.71 -39.70
N LEU A 265 15.37 -1.66 -38.80
CA LEU A 265 15.55 -3.09 -39.06
C LEU A 265 14.62 -3.58 -40.17
N GLY A 266 13.36 -3.15 -40.15
CA GLY A 266 12.32 -3.58 -41.09
C GLY A 266 12.62 -3.18 -42.53
N PHE A 267 13.15 -1.98 -42.75
CA PHE A 267 13.56 -1.52 -44.09
C PHE A 267 14.99 -1.94 -44.47
N GLY A 268 15.90 -1.99 -43.51
CA GLY A 268 17.30 -2.44 -43.67
C GLY A 268 17.43 -3.95 -43.95
N TRP A 269 16.37 -4.74 -43.70
CA TRP A 269 16.42 -6.19 -43.87
C TRP A 269 16.80 -6.63 -45.30
N PRO A 270 17.81 -7.53 -45.46
CA PRO A 270 18.36 -7.91 -46.77
C PRO A 270 17.33 -8.50 -47.75
N ARG A 271 17.42 -8.12 -49.02
CA ARG A 271 16.51 -8.61 -50.08
C ARG A 271 16.61 -10.12 -50.31
N ARG A 272 17.79 -10.73 -50.09
CA ARG A 272 18.03 -12.18 -50.23
C ARG A 272 17.21 -13.04 -49.25
N LEU A 273 16.80 -12.48 -48.12
CA LEU A 273 15.98 -13.16 -47.10
C LEU A 273 14.48 -12.93 -47.30
N LYS A 274 14.05 -12.42 -48.47
CA LYS A 274 12.63 -12.17 -48.77
C LYS A 274 11.72 -13.38 -48.47
N PRO A 275 12.07 -14.62 -48.84
CA PRO A 275 11.21 -15.78 -48.55
C PRO A 275 10.98 -16.04 -47.05
N MET A 276 11.86 -15.52 -46.18
CA MET A 276 11.77 -15.69 -44.73
C MET A 276 10.94 -14.61 -44.04
N ARG A 277 10.50 -13.55 -44.74
CA ARG A 277 9.81 -12.42 -44.11
C ARG A 277 8.53 -12.79 -43.36
N PRO A 278 7.64 -13.64 -43.89
CA PRO A 278 6.45 -14.06 -43.12
C PRO A 278 6.81 -14.89 -41.88
N VAL A 279 7.87 -15.72 -41.95
CA VAL A 279 8.38 -16.46 -40.79
C VAL A 279 8.92 -15.49 -39.73
N LEU A 280 9.72 -14.52 -40.14
CA LEU A 280 10.31 -13.52 -39.26
C LEU A 280 9.25 -12.60 -38.65
N ALA A 281 8.21 -12.23 -39.41
CA ALA A 281 7.09 -11.45 -38.90
C ALA A 281 6.29 -12.23 -37.85
N ALA A 282 5.98 -13.52 -38.11
CA ALA A 282 5.30 -14.38 -37.15
C ALA A 282 6.13 -14.58 -35.87
N LEU A 283 7.44 -14.79 -36.00
CA LEU A 283 8.34 -14.93 -34.86
C LEU A 283 8.43 -13.63 -34.04
N ALA A 284 8.61 -12.49 -34.72
CA ALA A 284 8.76 -11.20 -34.07
C ALA A 284 7.50 -10.79 -33.30
N VAL A 285 6.31 -10.92 -33.90
CA VAL A 285 5.06 -10.60 -33.19
C VAL A 285 4.78 -11.57 -32.05
N THR A 286 5.16 -12.85 -32.18
CA THR A 286 4.99 -13.80 -31.08
C THR A 286 5.92 -13.46 -29.91
N LEU A 287 7.18 -13.13 -30.20
CA LEU A 287 8.12 -12.71 -29.16
C LEU A 287 7.67 -11.40 -28.50
N ALA A 288 7.13 -10.46 -29.29
CA ALA A 288 6.55 -9.24 -28.75
C ALA A 288 5.37 -9.53 -27.80
N LEU A 289 4.45 -10.42 -28.18
CA LEU A 289 3.34 -10.86 -27.33
C LEU A 289 3.86 -11.50 -26.03
N VAL A 290 4.85 -12.39 -26.12
CA VAL A 290 5.47 -13.02 -24.93
C VAL A 290 6.08 -11.96 -23.99
N ILE A 291 6.84 -11.01 -24.53
CA ILE A 291 7.43 -9.92 -23.73
C ILE A 291 6.32 -9.07 -23.10
N SER A 292 5.34 -8.65 -23.90
CA SER A 292 4.27 -7.76 -23.45
C SER A 292 3.40 -8.41 -22.37
N GLU A 293 3.02 -9.68 -22.54
CA GLU A 293 2.10 -10.37 -21.64
C GLU A 293 2.77 -10.92 -20.38
N LEU A 294 4.05 -11.30 -20.45
CA LEU A 294 4.74 -12.00 -19.35
C LEU A 294 5.74 -11.14 -18.57
N THR A 295 5.92 -9.87 -18.93
CA THR A 295 6.71 -8.94 -18.10
C THR A 295 5.94 -8.65 -16.79
N PRO A 296 6.52 -8.83 -15.60
CA PRO A 296 5.82 -8.53 -14.35
C PRO A 296 5.44 -7.05 -14.24
N SER A 297 4.33 -6.78 -13.56
CA SER A 297 3.89 -5.43 -13.19
C SER A 297 3.61 -5.40 -11.68
N PRO A 298 3.72 -4.26 -10.99
CA PRO A 298 3.29 -4.18 -9.60
C PRO A 298 1.82 -4.59 -9.43
N GLY A 299 1.53 -5.57 -8.56
CA GLY A 299 0.16 -5.99 -8.21
C GLY A 299 0.06 -7.46 -7.80
N ALA A 300 -1.10 -7.87 -7.28
CA ALA A 300 -1.35 -9.25 -6.85
C ALA A 300 -1.46 -10.23 -8.02
N LEU A 301 -1.31 -11.52 -7.73
CA LEU A 301 -1.67 -12.61 -8.63
C LEU A 301 -3.19 -12.66 -8.82
N ARG A 302 -3.65 -12.99 -10.03
CA ARG A 302 -5.08 -13.06 -10.37
C ARG A 302 -5.38 -14.34 -11.14
N HIS A 303 -6.54 -14.92 -10.87
CA HIS A 303 -7.04 -16.07 -11.63
C HIS A 303 -7.60 -15.64 -12.99
N LEU A 304 -7.56 -16.56 -13.97
CA LEU A 304 -8.11 -16.33 -15.30
C LEU A 304 -9.60 -16.01 -15.20
N ASN A 305 -10.00 -14.82 -15.65
CA ASN A 305 -11.39 -14.47 -15.79
C ASN A 305 -12.03 -15.29 -16.91
N TRP A 306 -12.93 -16.19 -16.53
CA TRP A 306 -13.66 -17.06 -17.45
C TRP A 306 -14.88 -16.40 -18.10
N THR A 307 -15.24 -15.18 -17.69
CA THR A 307 -16.40 -14.47 -18.20
C THR A 307 -15.97 -13.50 -19.30
N PRO A 308 -16.30 -13.74 -20.58
CA PRO A 308 -15.88 -12.88 -21.67
C PRO A 308 -16.46 -11.46 -21.56
N PHE A 309 -15.65 -10.47 -21.95
CA PHE A 309 -15.95 -9.05 -22.07
C PHE A 309 -16.28 -8.33 -20.74
N VAL A 310 -15.98 -8.91 -19.57
CA VAL A 310 -16.32 -8.27 -18.27
C VAL A 310 -15.61 -6.93 -18.07
N ALA A 311 -14.31 -6.85 -18.35
CA ALA A 311 -13.55 -5.60 -18.27
C ALA A 311 -14.18 -4.49 -19.13
N HIS A 312 -14.71 -4.88 -20.30
CA HIS A 312 -15.41 -3.99 -21.24
C HIS A 312 -16.73 -3.46 -20.72
N MET A 313 -17.43 -4.30 -19.96
CA MET A 313 -18.75 -3.98 -19.41
C MET A 313 -18.65 -3.12 -18.15
N SER A 314 -17.57 -3.25 -17.38
CA SER A 314 -17.30 -2.42 -16.18
C SER A 314 -16.76 -1.03 -16.50
N ASN A 315 -16.05 -0.85 -17.62
CA ASN A 315 -15.48 0.44 -18.01
C ASN A 315 -15.46 0.57 -19.55
N PRO A 316 -16.50 1.16 -20.16
CA PRO A 316 -16.68 1.17 -21.62
C PRO A 316 -15.50 1.77 -22.41
N MET A 317 -14.85 2.80 -21.86
CA MET A 317 -13.69 3.46 -22.44
C MET A 317 -12.45 2.55 -22.48
N LEU A 318 -12.14 1.94 -21.35
CA LEU A 318 -11.05 0.98 -21.23
C LEU A 318 -11.36 -0.27 -22.06
N GLY A 319 -12.62 -0.71 -22.07
CA GLY A 319 -13.09 -1.82 -22.88
C GLY A 319 -12.74 -1.69 -24.37
N LEU A 320 -13.16 -0.60 -25.02
CA LEU A 320 -12.87 -0.42 -26.45
C LEU A 320 -11.36 -0.46 -26.73
N SER A 321 -10.56 0.13 -25.83
CA SER A 321 -9.10 0.13 -25.91
C SER A 321 -8.55 -1.29 -25.82
N VAL A 322 -9.01 -2.08 -24.84
CA VAL A 322 -8.62 -3.49 -24.63
C VAL A 322 -9.01 -4.37 -25.83
N LEU A 323 -10.17 -4.17 -26.47
CA LEU A 323 -10.52 -4.96 -27.67
C LEU A 323 -9.55 -4.71 -28.81
N ILE A 324 -9.28 -3.44 -29.12
CA ILE A 324 -8.44 -3.08 -30.25
C ILE A 324 -7.00 -3.51 -29.96
N ASP A 325 -6.50 -3.26 -28.75
CA ASP A 325 -5.18 -3.67 -28.27
C ASP A 325 -4.99 -5.20 -28.34
N ASN A 326 -6.06 -5.99 -28.14
CA ASN A 326 -6.06 -7.44 -28.28
C ASN A 326 -6.28 -7.96 -29.72
N VAL A 327 -6.78 -7.16 -30.66
CA VAL A 327 -7.06 -7.63 -32.04
C VAL A 327 -5.83 -7.50 -32.93
N TRP A 328 -5.13 -6.37 -32.86
CA TRP A 328 -4.12 -6.03 -33.85
C TRP A 328 -2.88 -6.96 -33.86
N PRO A 329 -2.34 -7.47 -32.72
CA PRO A 329 -1.14 -8.33 -32.75
C PRO A 329 -1.48 -9.70 -33.34
N TYR A 330 -2.65 -10.24 -33.01
CA TYR A 330 -3.13 -11.50 -33.55
C TYR A 330 -3.54 -11.38 -35.02
N LEU A 331 -3.91 -10.18 -35.50
CA LEU A 331 -4.10 -9.91 -36.92
C LEU A 331 -2.78 -9.95 -37.69
N ILE A 332 -1.69 -9.38 -37.14
CA ILE A 332 -0.33 -9.50 -37.69
C ILE A 332 0.10 -10.97 -37.74
N LEU A 333 -0.08 -11.71 -36.64
CA LEU A 333 0.27 -13.12 -36.55
C LEU A 333 -0.52 -13.95 -37.58
N ALA A 334 -1.83 -13.77 -37.64
CA ALA A 334 -2.69 -14.46 -38.61
C ALA A 334 -2.30 -14.11 -40.05
N ALA A 335 -2.04 -12.84 -40.37
CA ALA A 335 -1.60 -12.42 -41.69
C ALA A 335 -0.25 -13.06 -42.09
N ALA A 336 0.70 -13.12 -41.16
CA ALA A 336 2.00 -13.77 -41.37
C ALA A 336 1.85 -15.29 -41.61
N LEU A 337 1.03 -15.96 -40.81
CA LEU A 337 0.76 -17.40 -40.95
C LEU A 337 -0.03 -17.73 -42.24
N VAL A 338 -0.97 -16.87 -42.65
CA VAL A 338 -1.68 -16.98 -43.92
C VAL A 338 -0.73 -16.81 -45.11
N ALA A 339 0.18 -15.82 -45.06
CA ALA A 339 1.21 -15.64 -46.08
C ALA A 339 2.14 -16.86 -46.20
N LEU A 340 2.40 -17.58 -45.09
CA LEU A 340 3.10 -18.87 -45.12
C LEU A 340 2.24 -19.99 -45.74
N SER A 341 0.93 -19.99 -45.52
CA SER A 341 0.01 -21.03 -45.99
C SER A 341 -0.17 -21.07 -47.51
N ASN A 342 -0.11 -19.93 -48.21
CA ASN A 342 -0.18 -19.81 -49.67
C ASN A 342 1.00 -20.45 -50.42
N THR A 343 2.00 -20.97 -49.70
CA THR A 343 3.02 -21.87 -50.25
C THR A 343 2.60 -23.35 -50.20
N GLY A 344 1.35 -23.65 -49.83
CA GLY A 344 0.73 -24.97 -49.75
C GLY A 344 0.92 -25.73 -48.43
N ARG A 345 1.18 -25.04 -47.30
CA ARG A 345 1.86 -25.67 -46.14
C ARG A 345 1.13 -25.67 -44.78
N ILE A 346 0.08 -24.88 -44.56
CA ILE A 346 -0.60 -24.80 -43.25
C ILE A 346 -2.13 -24.78 -43.43
N PRO A 347 -2.87 -25.76 -42.88
CA PRO A 347 -4.33 -25.73 -42.89
C PRO A 347 -4.91 -24.55 -42.10
N ALA A 348 -6.01 -23.98 -42.58
CA ALA A 348 -6.81 -22.95 -41.92
C ALA A 348 -7.02 -23.18 -40.41
N LEU A 349 -7.37 -24.42 -40.04
CA LEU A 349 -7.61 -24.80 -38.65
C LEU A 349 -6.34 -24.66 -37.79
N VAL A 350 -5.15 -24.93 -38.35
CA VAL A 350 -3.88 -24.80 -37.65
C VAL A 350 -3.56 -23.34 -37.35
N ILE A 351 -3.90 -22.40 -38.24
CA ILE A 351 -3.70 -20.95 -37.99
C ILE A 351 -4.61 -20.47 -36.85
N ILE A 352 -5.88 -20.87 -36.87
CA ILE A 352 -6.86 -20.52 -35.82
C ILE A 352 -6.42 -21.10 -34.47
N LEU A 353 -6.05 -22.38 -34.43
CA LEU A 353 -5.57 -23.04 -33.22
C LEU A 353 -4.22 -22.49 -32.73
N ALA A 354 -3.33 -22.08 -33.62
CA ALA A 354 -2.05 -21.47 -33.23
C ALA A 354 -2.26 -20.11 -32.56
N CYS A 355 -3.08 -19.23 -33.13
CA CYS A 355 -3.39 -17.92 -32.53
C CYS A 355 -4.15 -18.08 -31.21
N GLY A 356 -5.21 -18.90 -31.19
CA GLY A 356 -6.00 -19.13 -29.98
C GLY A 356 -5.22 -19.87 -28.88
N GLY A 357 -4.42 -20.87 -29.25
CA GLY A 357 -3.59 -21.63 -28.33
C GLY A 357 -2.45 -20.80 -27.73
N LEU A 358 -1.78 -19.96 -28.54
CA LEU A 358 -0.80 -18.99 -28.03
C LEU A 358 -1.44 -18.03 -27.03
N SER A 359 -2.59 -17.44 -27.40
CA SER A 359 -3.31 -16.52 -26.52
C SER A 359 -3.71 -17.20 -25.21
N PHE A 360 -4.33 -18.39 -25.28
CA PHE A 360 -4.71 -19.14 -24.09
C PHE A 360 -3.50 -19.50 -23.22
N ALA A 361 -2.38 -19.89 -23.83
CA ALA A 361 -1.16 -20.18 -23.08
C ALA A 361 -0.64 -18.93 -22.34
N LEU A 362 -0.57 -17.77 -23.01
CA LEU A 362 -0.12 -16.52 -22.39
C LEU A 362 -1.06 -16.09 -21.25
N GLU A 363 -2.38 -16.10 -21.49
CA GLU A 363 -3.39 -15.77 -20.48
C GLU A 363 -3.36 -16.76 -19.30
N TRP A 364 -3.15 -18.05 -19.57
CA TRP A 364 -3.01 -19.05 -18.51
C TRP A 364 -1.76 -18.81 -17.65
N MET A 365 -0.64 -18.45 -18.29
CA MET A 365 0.65 -18.20 -17.63
C MET A 365 0.63 -16.92 -16.77
N GLN A 366 -0.08 -15.89 -17.22
CA GLN A 366 -0.24 -14.63 -16.47
C GLN A 366 -0.79 -14.82 -15.04
N GLN A 367 -1.52 -15.92 -14.75
CA GLN A 367 -1.99 -16.23 -13.39
C GLN A 367 -0.87 -16.39 -12.35
N HIS A 368 0.36 -16.63 -12.83
CA HIS A 368 1.55 -16.80 -12.00
C HIS A 368 2.47 -15.58 -12.04
N ILE A 369 2.02 -14.47 -12.63
CA ILE A 369 2.82 -13.26 -12.84
C ILE A 369 2.16 -12.09 -12.08
N PRO A 370 2.84 -11.50 -11.08
CA PRO A 370 2.32 -10.35 -10.33
C PRO A 370 1.88 -9.20 -11.26
N GLY A 371 0.76 -8.57 -10.89
CA GLY A 371 0.20 -7.39 -11.56
C GLY A 371 -0.39 -7.63 -12.94
N ARG A 372 -0.54 -8.89 -13.38
CA ARG A 372 -1.21 -9.25 -14.63
C ARG A 372 -2.68 -9.64 -14.42
N THR A 373 -3.49 -9.47 -15.45
CA THR A 373 -4.96 -9.63 -15.39
C THR A 373 -5.43 -10.59 -16.47
N PRO A 374 -5.34 -11.90 -16.22
CA PRO A 374 -5.66 -12.88 -17.24
C PRO A 374 -7.16 -12.88 -17.57
N ASP A 375 -7.50 -12.82 -18.85
CA ASP A 375 -8.89 -12.69 -19.33
C ASP A 375 -9.17 -13.54 -20.58
N ILE A 376 -10.21 -14.38 -20.52
CA ILE A 376 -10.64 -15.23 -21.63
C ILE A 376 -11.06 -14.42 -22.88
N THR A 377 -11.37 -13.15 -22.72
CA THR A 377 -11.70 -12.21 -23.80
C THR A 377 -10.57 -12.12 -24.81
N THR A 378 -9.31 -12.07 -24.37
CA THR A 378 -8.15 -12.03 -25.26
C THR A 378 -8.12 -13.25 -26.17
N VAL A 379 -8.40 -14.43 -25.60
CA VAL A 379 -8.45 -15.71 -26.34
C VAL A 379 -9.59 -15.71 -27.36
N ALA A 380 -10.78 -15.23 -26.97
CA ALA A 380 -11.91 -15.10 -27.87
C ALA A 380 -11.62 -14.15 -29.04
N MET A 381 -10.97 -13.01 -28.78
CA MET A 381 -10.58 -12.04 -29.80
C MET A 381 -9.49 -12.58 -30.72
N ALA A 382 -8.50 -13.31 -30.19
CA ALA A 382 -7.47 -13.97 -30.99
C ALA A 382 -8.07 -15.01 -31.96
N LEU A 383 -8.98 -15.86 -31.46
CA LEU A 383 -9.70 -16.86 -32.26
C LEU A 383 -10.55 -16.21 -33.35
N LEU A 384 -11.34 -15.19 -33.00
CA LEU A 384 -12.19 -14.47 -33.95
C LEU A 384 -11.35 -13.78 -35.04
N THR A 385 -10.27 -13.12 -34.65
CA THR A 385 -9.36 -12.43 -35.58
C THR A 385 -8.72 -13.41 -36.56
N ALA A 386 -8.23 -14.55 -36.08
CA ALA A 386 -7.64 -15.58 -36.94
C ALA A 386 -8.68 -16.22 -37.88
N LEU A 387 -9.90 -16.48 -37.39
CA LEU A 387 -11.00 -17.02 -38.20
C LEU A 387 -11.35 -16.07 -39.35
N LEU A 388 -11.49 -14.77 -39.07
CA LEU A 388 -11.81 -13.76 -40.08
C LEU A 388 -10.68 -13.63 -41.11
N ALA A 389 -9.43 -13.60 -40.66
CA ALA A 389 -8.27 -13.52 -41.55
C ALA A 389 -8.20 -14.70 -42.53
N VAL A 390 -8.40 -15.92 -42.04
CA VAL A 390 -8.37 -17.12 -42.87
C VAL A 390 -9.57 -17.20 -43.82
N ARG A 391 -10.75 -16.75 -43.38
CA ARG A 391 -11.95 -16.70 -44.23
C ARG A 391 -11.80 -15.70 -45.38
N HIS A 392 -11.12 -14.57 -45.15
CA HIS A 392 -10.86 -13.55 -46.18
C HIS A 392 -10.02 -14.08 -47.35
N VAL A 393 -9.11 -15.02 -47.08
CA VAL A 393 -8.17 -15.54 -48.09
C VAL A 393 -8.68 -16.81 -48.80
N ARG A 394 -9.68 -17.52 -48.27
CA ARG A 394 -10.26 -18.70 -48.93
C ARG A 394 -11.09 -18.32 -50.17
N PRO A 395 -10.80 -18.85 -51.38
CA PRO A 395 -11.69 -18.67 -52.53
C PRO A 395 -13.02 -19.41 -52.32
N ALA A 396 -14.13 -18.78 -52.73
CA ALA A 396 -15.48 -19.37 -52.65
C ALA A 396 -15.71 -20.58 -53.59
N SER A 397 -14.74 -20.94 -54.45
CA SER A 397 -14.82 -22.10 -55.35
C SER A 397 -13.44 -22.75 -55.54
N ALA A 398 -13.15 -23.80 -54.78
CA ALA A 398 -12.08 -24.74 -55.11
C ALA A 398 -12.32 -26.08 -54.40
N ALA A 399 -13.37 -26.78 -54.82
CA ALA A 399 -13.35 -28.24 -54.85
C ALA A 399 -12.54 -28.63 -56.09
N SER A 400 -11.23 -28.73 -55.96
CA SER A 400 -10.39 -29.42 -56.95
C SER A 400 -9.26 -30.13 -56.23
N ALA A 401 -9.29 -31.45 -56.33
CA ALA A 401 -8.33 -32.35 -55.73
C ALA A 401 -6.96 -32.33 -56.46
N LEU A 402 -5.95 -32.79 -55.69
CA LEU A 402 -4.64 -33.36 -56.06
C LEU A 402 -3.45 -32.37 -56.25
N PRO A 403 -2.18 -32.79 -56.09
CA PRO A 403 -1.61 -34.00 -55.45
C PRO A 403 -0.57 -33.69 -54.34
N ALA A 404 -0.11 -34.74 -53.65
CA ALA A 404 0.90 -34.71 -52.60
C ALA A 404 2.31 -34.32 -53.10
N SER A 405 2.90 -33.22 -52.59
CA SER A 405 4.37 -33.10 -52.45
C SER A 405 4.83 -31.94 -51.54
N SER A 406 5.13 -32.24 -50.28
CA SER A 406 6.45 -32.03 -49.65
C SER A 406 6.32 -32.09 -48.11
N LYS A 407 6.64 -33.25 -47.53
CA LYS A 407 6.66 -33.49 -46.06
C LYS A 407 7.67 -32.60 -45.30
N ARG A 408 8.45 -31.73 -45.97
CA ARG A 408 9.40 -30.78 -45.37
C ARG A 408 8.77 -29.46 -44.92
N GLY A 409 7.72 -28.98 -45.60
CA GLY A 409 7.09 -27.69 -45.30
C GLY A 409 6.22 -27.71 -44.04
N SER A 410 5.46 -28.79 -43.83
CA SER A 410 4.62 -28.97 -42.64
C SER A 410 5.44 -29.28 -41.39
N ARG A 411 6.58 -29.97 -41.55
CA ARG A 411 7.56 -30.17 -40.46
C ARG A 411 8.17 -28.86 -39.99
N LEU A 412 8.54 -27.95 -40.91
CA LEU A 412 9.14 -26.66 -40.55
C LEU A 412 8.16 -25.70 -39.86
N ALA A 413 6.90 -25.68 -40.30
CA ALA A 413 5.83 -24.90 -39.65
C ALA A 413 5.45 -25.50 -38.29
N GLY A 414 5.38 -26.84 -38.20
CA GLY A 414 5.18 -27.56 -36.94
C GLY A 414 6.33 -27.37 -35.96
N THR A 415 7.60 -27.39 -36.40
CA THR A 415 8.74 -27.06 -35.55
C THR A 415 8.83 -25.58 -35.21
N LEU A 416 8.36 -24.65 -36.05
CA LEU A 416 8.29 -23.23 -35.70
C LEU A 416 7.21 -22.97 -34.64
N VAL A 417 6.03 -23.56 -34.77
CA VAL A 417 4.97 -23.47 -33.74
C VAL A 417 5.43 -24.16 -32.45
N ALA A 418 6.03 -25.34 -32.53
CA ALA A 418 6.58 -26.03 -31.36
C ALA A 418 7.76 -25.28 -30.74
N ALA A 419 8.69 -24.71 -31.53
CA ALA A 419 9.82 -23.91 -31.01
C ALA A 419 9.39 -22.56 -30.46
N VAL A 420 8.30 -21.99 -30.98
CA VAL A 420 7.65 -20.81 -30.40
C VAL A 420 7.04 -21.16 -29.04
N LEU A 421 6.26 -22.26 -28.96
CA LEU A 421 5.64 -22.73 -27.70
C LEU A 421 6.68 -23.19 -26.65
N LEU A 422 7.73 -23.91 -27.07
CA LEU A 422 8.84 -24.32 -26.21
C LEU A 422 9.76 -23.13 -25.86
N GLY A 423 9.99 -22.21 -26.78
CA GLY A 423 10.79 -21.00 -26.56
C GLY A 423 10.13 -20.02 -25.59
N SER A 424 8.79 -19.92 -25.61
CA SER A 424 8.04 -19.20 -24.58
C SER A 424 8.14 -19.89 -23.22
N ALA A 425 8.19 -21.22 -23.15
CA ALA A 425 8.34 -21.96 -21.90
C ALA A 425 9.76 -21.81 -21.30
N THR A 426 10.83 -21.80 -22.10
CA THR A 426 12.21 -21.57 -21.63
C THR A 426 12.50 -20.11 -21.31
N ALA A 427 11.97 -19.14 -22.07
CA ALA A 427 12.06 -17.72 -21.71
C ALA A 427 11.37 -17.45 -20.36
N VAL A 428 10.22 -18.09 -20.11
CA VAL A 428 9.51 -18.03 -18.83
C VAL A 428 10.28 -18.70 -17.70
N TRP A 429 10.89 -19.85 -17.94
CA TRP A 429 11.72 -20.52 -16.93
C TRP A 429 12.97 -19.70 -16.55
N SER A 430 13.52 -18.91 -17.47
CA SER A 430 14.65 -17.99 -17.22
C SER A 430 14.22 -16.68 -16.57
N LEU A 431 13.08 -16.10 -16.96
CA LEU A 431 12.57 -14.82 -16.41
C LEU A 431 11.92 -14.98 -15.03
N ALA A 432 11.31 -16.14 -14.75
CA ALA A 432 10.80 -16.47 -13.42
C ALA A 432 11.91 -16.78 -12.38
N ARG A 433 13.17 -16.91 -12.82
CA ARG A 433 14.34 -17.14 -11.96
C ARG A 433 15.30 -15.97 -11.87
N THR A 434 15.17 -14.95 -12.72
CA THR A 434 15.81 -13.67 -12.47
C THR A 434 15.02 -12.95 -11.39
N PRO A 435 15.60 -12.67 -10.20
CA PRO A 435 14.96 -11.75 -9.28
C PRO A 435 14.67 -10.46 -10.05
N PRO A 436 13.51 -9.82 -9.85
CA PRO A 436 13.20 -8.59 -10.54
C PRO A 436 14.39 -7.64 -10.31
N PRO A 437 14.93 -6.98 -11.36
CA PRO A 437 15.75 -5.81 -11.10
C PRO A 437 14.90 -4.93 -10.19
N THR A 438 15.48 -4.50 -9.08
CA THR A 438 14.95 -3.48 -8.19
C THR A 438 14.73 -2.22 -9.00
N VAL A 439 13.64 -2.19 -9.76
CA VAL A 439 13.01 -0.98 -10.24
C VAL A 439 12.57 -0.35 -8.94
N LEU A 440 13.31 0.68 -8.53
CA LEU A 440 12.90 1.66 -7.55
C LEU A 440 11.39 1.84 -7.71
N ALA A 441 10.64 1.25 -6.77
CA ALA A 441 9.20 1.29 -6.77
C ALA A 441 8.85 2.77 -6.70
N SER A 442 8.57 3.37 -7.86
CA SER A 442 8.03 4.72 -7.90
C SER A 442 6.79 4.68 -7.03
N ALA A 443 6.69 5.64 -6.10
CA ALA A 443 5.71 5.71 -5.02
C ALA A 443 4.25 5.90 -5.50
N ARG A 444 3.80 5.16 -6.52
CA ARG A 444 2.55 5.40 -7.25
C ARG A 444 1.68 4.18 -7.53
N SER A 445 2.13 2.94 -7.33
CA SER A 445 1.18 1.82 -7.31
C SER A 445 0.63 1.68 -5.89
N GLN A 446 -0.30 2.55 -5.50
CA GLN A 446 -1.16 2.23 -4.36
C GLN A 446 -1.89 0.92 -4.71
N VAL A 447 -1.70 -0.11 -3.89
CA VAL A 447 -2.52 -1.32 -3.98
C VAL A 447 -3.95 -0.86 -3.70
N THR A 448 -4.78 -0.79 -4.74
CA THR A 448 -6.17 -0.38 -4.58
C THR A 448 -6.91 -1.48 -3.83
N LEU A 449 -7.41 -1.17 -2.63
CA LEU A 449 -8.25 -2.08 -1.87
C LEU A 449 -9.48 -2.50 -2.72
N PRO A 450 -9.91 -3.77 -2.63
CA PRO A 450 -10.99 -4.32 -3.44
C PRO A 450 -12.27 -3.49 -3.32
N SER A 451 -13.07 -3.49 -4.38
CA SER A 451 -14.38 -2.85 -4.32
C SER A 451 -15.33 -3.67 -3.43
N PRO A 452 -16.29 -3.04 -2.74
CA PRO A 452 -17.28 -3.76 -1.94
C PRO A 452 -18.01 -4.87 -2.70
N ASP A 453 -18.25 -4.67 -4.00
CA ASP A 453 -18.97 -5.59 -4.86
C ASP A 453 -18.16 -6.84 -5.27
N GLU A 454 -16.83 -6.79 -5.13
CA GLU A 454 -15.93 -7.94 -5.36
C GLU A 454 -15.88 -8.89 -4.17
N LEU A 455 -16.36 -8.45 -3.01
CA LEU A 455 -16.24 -9.16 -1.75
C LEU A 455 -17.54 -9.86 -1.36
N ARG A 456 -17.42 -10.89 -0.51
CA ARG A 456 -18.57 -11.60 0.06
C ARG A 456 -18.46 -11.58 1.57
N VAL A 457 -19.59 -11.32 2.24
CA VAL A 457 -19.70 -11.48 3.69
C VAL A 457 -19.77 -12.99 3.97
N PRO A 458 -18.91 -13.54 4.85
CA PRO A 458 -19.11 -14.90 5.33
C PRO A 458 -20.37 -14.98 6.20
N GLU A 459 -20.88 -16.19 6.47
CA GLU A 459 -22.00 -16.31 7.39
C GLU A 459 -21.61 -15.84 8.80
N LEU A 460 -22.43 -14.95 9.38
CA LEU A 460 -22.28 -14.44 10.74
C LEU A 460 -23.43 -15.00 11.58
N PRO A 461 -23.38 -16.27 12.03
CA PRO A 461 -24.50 -16.93 12.69
C PRO A 461 -24.89 -16.25 14.03
N GLY A 462 -23.93 -15.63 14.71
CA GLY A 462 -24.16 -14.84 15.93
C GLY A 462 -24.64 -13.42 15.69
N PHE A 463 -24.88 -13.00 14.43
CA PHE A 463 -25.23 -11.62 14.12
C PHE A 463 -26.61 -11.23 14.67
N ARG A 464 -26.64 -10.21 15.52
CA ARG A 464 -27.84 -9.66 16.13
C ARG A 464 -28.62 -8.84 15.10
N ARG A 465 -29.79 -9.34 14.72
CA ARG A 465 -30.72 -8.64 13.79
C ARG A 465 -31.59 -7.57 14.45
N VAL A 466 -31.74 -7.61 15.77
CA VAL A 466 -32.61 -6.70 16.52
C VAL A 466 -31.80 -5.52 17.06
N HIS A 467 -32.29 -4.30 16.84
CA HIS A 467 -31.70 -3.08 17.39
C HIS A 467 -31.98 -2.91 18.89
N PRO A 468 -31.12 -2.18 19.62
CA PRO A 468 -29.80 -1.70 19.22
C PRO A 468 -28.79 -2.86 19.16
N ARG A 469 -27.84 -2.79 18.23
CA ARG A 469 -26.76 -3.78 18.07
C ARG A 469 -25.38 -3.17 18.23
N LEU A 470 -25.25 -1.85 18.19
CA LEU A 470 -24.07 -1.16 18.73
C LEU A 470 -24.13 -1.20 20.27
N PRO A 471 -22.97 -1.05 20.97
CA PRO A 471 -22.94 -0.96 22.42
C PRO A 471 -23.93 0.08 22.92
N TYR A 472 -24.75 -0.30 23.90
CA TYR A 472 -25.92 0.44 24.36
C TYR A 472 -26.07 0.31 25.88
N PRO A 473 -26.52 1.37 26.60
CA PRO A 473 -26.72 1.30 28.04
C PRO A 473 -27.75 0.24 28.43
N SER A 474 -27.38 -0.67 29.33
CA SER A 474 -28.35 -1.59 29.92
C SER A 474 -29.34 -0.85 30.82
N ALA A 475 -30.51 -1.45 31.09
CA ALA A 475 -31.46 -0.90 32.06
C ALA A 475 -30.82 -0.67 33.44
N GLY A 476 -29.89 -1.55 33.83
CA GLY A 476 -29.08 -1.41 35.05
C GLY A 476 -28.16 -0.19 35.01
N ASP A 477 -27.47 0.04 33.89
CA ASP A 477 -26.60 1.22 33.72
C ASP A 477 -27.39 2.52 33.85
N VAL A 478 -28.56 2.59 33.21
CA VAL A 478 -29.44 3.77 33.29
C VAL A 478 -29.91 4.00 34.72
N ALA A 479 -30.36 2.96 35.41
CA ALA A 479 -30.82 3.05 36.79
C ALA A 479 -29.69 3.53 37.73
N ARG A 480 -28.50 2.95 37.60
CA ARG A 480 -27.31 3.33 38.39
C ARG A 480 -26.88 4.77 38.12
N LEU A 481 -26.80 5.19 36.84
CA LEU A 481 -26.45 6.57 36.49
C LEU A 481 -27.43 7.58 37.09
N LYS A 482 -28.74 7.31 37.03
CA LYS A 482 -29.76 8.19 37.62
C LYS A 482 -29.67 8.25 39.15
N ALA A 483 -29.31 7.15 39.80
CA ALA A 483 -29.20 7.10 41.26
C ALA A 483 -27.91 7.72 41.78
N GLU A 484 -26.76 7.36 41.20
CA GLU A 484 -25.43 7.67 41.72
C GLU A 484 -24.82 8.95 41.11
N ASN A 485 -25.24 9.35 39.91
CA ASN A 485 -24.79 10.57 39.25
C ASN A 485 -25.91 11.29 38.46
N PRO A 486 -27.02 11.70 39.11
CA PRO A 486 -28.13 12.38 38.44
C PRO A 486 -27.70 13.69 37.75
N GLU A 487 -26.64 14.33 38.24
CA GLU A 487 -26.09 15.55 37.65
C GLU A 487 -25.59 15.33 36.22
N TYR A 488 -24.99 14.17 35.92
CA TYR A 488 -24.56 13.84 34.56
C TYR A 488 -25.75 13.86 33.59
N VAL A 489 -26.86 13.22 33.96
CA VAL A 489 -28.08 13.19 33.14
C VAL A 489 -28.66 14.60 33.01
N ARG A 490 -28.67 15.40 34.09
CA ARG A 490 -29.11 16.80 34.05
C ARG A 490 -28.30 17.64 33.07
N GLN A 491 -26.96 17.57 33.14
CA GLN A 491 -26.07 18.30 32.23
C GLN A 491 -26.24 17.86 30.77
N LEU A 492 -26.46 16.57 30.56
CA LEU A 492 -26.71 16.01 29.23
C LEU A 492 -28.00 16.56 28.63
N VAL A 493 -29.10 16.59 29.39
CA VAL A 493 -30.39 17.15 28.97
C VAL A 493 -30.27 18.65 28.68
N LEU A 494 -29.56 19.41 29.53
CA LEU A 494 -29.31 20.85 29.33
C LEU A 494 -28.56 21.12 28.02
N ARG A 495 -27.53 20.32 27.71
CA ARG A 495 -26.78 20.42 26.46
C ARG A 495 -27.59 19.97 25.24
N ALA A 496 -28.46 18.97 25.41
CA ALA A 496 -29.27 18.42 24.35
C ALA A 496 -30.39 19.37 23.88
N GLN A 497 -30.92 20.22 24.77
CA GLN A 497 -31.93 21.24 24.46
C GLN A 497 -33.12 20.68 23.65
N GLY A 498 -33.71 19.57 24.11
CA GLY A 498 -34.84 18.92 23.43
C GLY A 498 -34.53 18.34 22.05
N GLY A 499 -33.25 18.08 21.76
CA GLY A 499 -32.76 17.56 20.49
C GLY A 499 -32.20 18.62 19.54
N LYS A 500 -32.18 19.90 19.94
CA LYS A 500 -31.69 21.04 19.12
C LYS A 500 -30.24 21.45 19.44
N GLY A 501 -29.73 21.08 20.62
CA GLY A 501 -28.42 21.47 21.12
C GLY A 501 -27.29 20.57 20.63
N ASP A 502 -26.32 20.25 21.50
CA ASP A 502 -25.21 19.37 21.15
C ASP A 502 -25.71 18.00 20.68
N LEU A 503 -25.29 17.56 19.49
CA LEU A 503 -25.86 16.37 18.85
C LEU A 503 -25.50 15.09 19.62
N SER A 504 -24.24 14.96 20.05
CA SER A 504 -23.80 13.82 20.87
C SER A 504 -24.56 13.75 22.19
N ALA A 505 -24.73 14.89 22.88
CA ALA A 505 -25.57 14.94 24.08
C ALA A 505 -27.03 14.57 23.80
N SER A 506 -27.59 15.02 22.68
CA SER A 506 -28.98 14.72 22.28
C SER A 506 -29.21 13.22 22.08
N LEU A 507 -28.27 12.52 21.45
CA LEU A 507 -28.37 11.08 21.20
C LEU A 507 -28.35 10.27 22.49
N VAL A 508 -27.41 10.59 23.40
CA VAL A 508 -27.34 9.91 24.69
C VAL A 508 -28.52 10.29 25.58
N ALA A 509 -28.96 11.56 25.58
CA ALA A 509 -30.13 12.01 26.34
C ALA A 509 -31.42 11.35 25.85
N ALA A 510 -31.55 11.09 24.54
CA ALA A 510 -32.72 10.43 23.99
C ALA A 510 -32.87 8.99 24.53
N VAL A 511 -31.79 8.39 25.02
CA VAL A 511 -31.80 7.08 25.69
C VAL A 511 -31.95 7.21 27.21
N LEU A 512 -31.19 8.11 27.85
CA LEU A 512 -31.19 8.22 29.32
C LEU A 512 -32.39 8.98 29.90
N ALA A 513 -32.92 9.95 29.17
CA ALA A 513 -34.05 10.81 29.54
C ALA A 513 -34.98 11.03 28.33
N PRO A 514 -35.56 9.94 27.78
CA PRO A 514 -36.28 9.95 26.52
C PRO A 514 -37.42 10.98 26.46
N GLU A 515 -38.11 11.21 27.58
CA GLU A 515 -39.19 12.18 27.75
C GLU A 515 -38.77 13.63 27.48
N THR A 516 -37.47 13.92 27.55
CA THR A 516 -36.93 15.27 27.37
C THR A 516 -36.54 15.58 25.93
N GLN A 517 -36.53 14.58 25.03
CA GLN A 517 -35.95 14.72 23.69
C GLN A 517 -36.99 14.47 22.59
N ASN A 518 -36.95 15.32 21.55
CA ASN A 518 -37.74 15.10 20.34
C ASN A 518 -36.93 14.30 19.30
N VAL A 519 -37.25 13.01 19.14
CA VAL A 519 -36.55 12.10 18.20
C VAL A 519 -36.66 12.58 16.76
N ARG A 520 -37.82 13.13 16.32
CA ARG A 520 -37.96 13.69 14.97
C ARG A 520 -36.94 14.79 14.71
N THR A 521 -36.78 15.72 15.66
CA THR A 521 -35.80 16.80 15.55
C THR A 521 -34.36 16.26 15.43
N ILE A 522 -34.01 15.23 16.20
CA ILE A 522 -32.69 14.59 16.12
C ILE A 522 -32.48 13.97 14.73
N VAL A 523 -33.45 13.18 14.24
CA VAL A 523 -33.37 12.51 12.93
C VAL A 523 -33.27 13.54 11.80
N GLU A 524 -34.09 14.59 11.82
CA GLU A 524 -34.04 15.66 10.81
C GLU A 524 -32.67 16.34 10.76
N ARG A 525 -32.05 16.61 11.92
CA ARG A 525 -30.69 17.17 11.99
C ARG A 525 -29.67 16.21 11.39
N VAL A 526 -29.74 14.92 11.74
CA VAL A 526 -28.83 13.89 11.22
C VAL A 526 -28.94 13.77 9.70
N LEU A 527 -30.14 13.88 9.13
CA LEU A 527 -30.36 13.90 7.69
C LEU A 527 -29.68 15.08 6.97
N THR A 528 -29.41 16.20 7.67
CA THR A 528 -28.70 17.35 7.09
C THR A 528 -27.17 17.20 7.06
N LEU A 529 -26.61 16.26 7.84
CA LEU A 529 -25.16 16.09 7.91
C LEU A 529 -24.59 15.65 6.57
N ARG A 530 -23.44 16.20 6.16
CA ARG A 530 -22.74 15.74 4.96
C ARG A 530 -21.34 15.28 5.36
N PRO A 531 -20.98 13.99 5.17
CA PRO A 531 -19.63 13.54 5.42
C PRO A 531 -18.62 14.36 4.60
N THR A 532 -17.60 14.91 5.26
CA THR A 532 -16.52 15.69 4.63
C THR A 532 -15.18 15.32 5.26
N TRP A 533 -14.07 15.64 4.58
CA TRP A 533 -12.72 15.26 5.03
C TRP A 533 -12.64 13.73 5.24
N ARG A 534 -12.51 13.26 6.49
CA ARG A 534 -12.54 11.84 6.84
C ARG A 534 -13.94 11.30 7.17
N GLY A 535 -14.96 12.16 7.26
CA GLY A 535 -16.37 11.81 7.42
C GLY A 535 -16.80 11.19 8.76
N HIS A 536 -15.86 10.83 9.63
CA HIS A 536 -16.15 10.09 10.86
C HIS A 536 -17.02 10.87 11.84
N GLN A 537 -16.82 12.20 11.93
CA GLN A 537 -17.60 13.08 12.80
C GLN A 537 -19.08 13.09 12.45
N GLN A 538 -19.43 12.90 11.18
CA GLN A 538 -20.82 12.83 10.71
C GLN A 538 -21.33 11.39 10.71
N THR A 539 -20.50 10.43 10.31
CA THR A 539 -20.91 9.03 10.16
C THR A 539 -21.24 8.38 11.51
N LYS A 540 -20.44 8.66 12.56
CA LYS A 540 -20.69 8.14 13.92
C LYS A 540 -22.09 8.49 14.46
N PRO A 541 -22.52 9.76 14.50
CA PRO A 541 -23.87 10.10 14.96
C PRO A 541 -24.97 9.60 14.01
N ILE A 542 -24.74 9.51 12.69
CA ILE A 542 -25.70 8.90 11.75
C ILE A 542 -25.97 7.44 12.13
N ALA A 543 -24.91 6.64 12.30
CA ALA A 543 -25.00 5.23 12.68
C ALA A 543 -25.66 5.05 14.07
N GLN A 544 -25.21 5.84 15.06
CA GLN A 544 -25.74 5.78 16.42
C GLN A 544 -27.22 6.17 16.48
N THR A 545 -27.67 7.15 15.69
CA THR A 545 -29.09 7.55 15.60
C THR A 545 -29.95 6.41 15.06
N TYR A 546 -29.52 5.83 13.94
CA TYR A 546 -30.24 4.73 13.30
C TYR A 546 -30.36 3.53 14.23
N ASP A 547 -29.28 3.17 14.91
CA ASP A 547 -29.25 1.98 15.76
C ASP A 547 -29.94 2.17 17.12
N TRP A 548 -29.59 3.22 17.87
CA TRP A 548 -30.09 3.41 19.25
C TRP A 548 -31.53 3.86 19.32
N LEU A 549 -32.00 4.59 18.29
CA LEU A 549 -33.35 5.14 18.27
C LEU A 549 -34.27 4.38 17.30
N HIS A 550 -33.83 3.23 16.76
CA HIS A 550 -34.49 2.49 15.68
C HIS A 550 -36.01 2.44 15.82
N ASP A 551 -36.51 1.98 16.97
CA ASP A 551 -37.95 1.77 17.24
C ASP A 551 -38.74 3.07 17.47
N ARG A 552 -38.07 4.21 17.62
CA ARG A 552 -38.67 5.54 17.83
C ARG A 552 -38.47 6.49 16.66
N ILE A 553 -37.82 6.05 15.58
CA ILE A 553 -37.65 6.84 14.37
C ILE A 553 -39.02 7.01 13.69
N PRO A 554 -39.43 8.24 13.34
CA PRO A 554 -40.68 8.45 12.64
C PRO A 554 -40.74 7.64 11.33
N PRO A 555 -41.82 6.88 11.05
CA PRO A 555 -41.90 6.01 9.88
C PRO A 555 -41.67 6.74 8.55
N ASP A 556 -42.08 8.01 8.45
CA ASP A 556 -41.87 8.87 7.28
C ASP A 556 -40.40 9.26 7.05
N LEU A 557 -39.56 9.22 8.09
CA LEU A 557 -38.14 9.56 8.01
C LEU A 557 -37.24 8.33 7.85
N MET A 558 -37.72 7.13 8.18
CA MET A 558 -36.92 5.90 8.15
C MET A 558 -36.28 5.61 6.78
N PRO A 559 -37.00 5.69 5.63
CA PRO A 559 -36.38 5.44 4.32
C PRO A 559 -35.23 6.42 4.02
N ARG A 560 -35.44 7.72 4.32
CA ARG A 560 -34.43 8.76 4.13
C ARG A 560 -33.22 8.54 5.02
N LEU A 561 -33.43 8.03 6.24
CA LEU A 561 -32.33 7.74 7.16
C LEU A 561 -31.56 6.49 6.72
N LYS A 562 -32.21 5.45 6.18
CA LYS A 562 -31.50 4.32 5.56
C LYS A 562 -30.60 4.78 4.42
N ASP A 563 -31.11 5.62 3.51
CA ASP A 563 -30.30 6.24 2.46
C ASP A 563 -29.11 7.00 3.03
N LYS A 564 -29.31 7.71 4.14
CA LYS A 564 -28.27 8.48 4.81
C LYS A 564 -27.16 7.62 5.42
N VAL A 565 -27.52 6.48 6.02
CA VAL A 565 -26.56 5.53 6.58
C VAL A 565 -25.74 4.89 5.46
N ILE A 566 -26.38 4.49 4.35
CA ILE A 566 -25.69 3.96 3.17
C ILE A 566 -24.74 5.00 2.55
N GLU A 567 -25.17 6.26 2.40
CA GLU A 567 -24.33 7.38 1.96
C GLU A 567 -23.07 7.49 2.85
N ALA A 568 -23.26 7.47 4.17
CA ALA A 568 -22.17 7.62 5.13
C ALA A 568 -21.19 6.43 5.08
N CYS A 569 -21.69 5.20 4.96
CA CYS A 569 -20.83 4.02 4.81
C CYS A 569 -20.01 4.05 3.53
N ASN A 570 -20.65 4.34 2.39
CA ASN A 570 -19.94 4.44 1.12
C ASN A 570 -18.90 5.56 1.12
N PHE A 571 -19.18 6.67 1.83
CA PHE A 571 -18.19 7.73 2.02
C PHE A 571 -16.95 7.21 2.78
N GLN A 572 -17.13 6.48 3.89
CA GLN A 572 -16.01 5.91 4.65
C GLN A 572 -15.18 4.93 3.81
N ILE A 573 -15.86 4.02 3.10
CA ILE A 573 -15.20 3.07 2.18
C ILE A 573 -14.41 3.84 1.12
N ASN A 574 -15.00 4.87 0.50
CA ASN A 574 -14.32 5.67 -0.50
C ASN A 574 -13.09 6.39 0.06
N VAL A 575 -13.15 6.97 1.25
CA VAL A 575 -11.99 7.59 1.91
C VAL A 575 -10.90 6.54 2.16
N ILE A 576 -11.23 5.38 2.74
CA ILE A 576 -10.28 4.30 3.02
C ILE A 576 -9.59 3.82 1.74
N ARG A 577 -10.36 3.59 0.67
CA ARG A 577 -9.85 3.10 -0.61
C ARG A 577 -9.03 4.14 -1.37
N LYS A 578 -9.54 5.38 -1.46
CA LYS A 578 -8.90 6.47 -2.21
C LYS A 578 -7.59 6.93 -1.57
N GLU A 579 -7.56 7.02 -0.25
CA GLU A 579 -6.37 7.43 0.49
C GLU A 579 -5.46 6.24 0.85
N ALA A 580 -5.86 5.01 0.50
CA ALA A 580 -5.19 3.76 0.87
C ALA A 580 -4.84 3.71 2.38
N LEU A 581 -5.83 3.96 3.24
CA LEU A 581 -5.62 4.03 4.68
C LEU A 581 -5.15 2.68 5.23
N SER A 582 -3.95 2.67 5.81
CA SER A 582 -3.23 1.47 6.23
C SER A 582 -3.45 1.16 7.72
N PRO A 583 -3.53 -0.14 8.10
CA PRO A 583 -3.53 -0.57 9.50
C PRO A 583 -2.23 -0.29 10.26
N TYR A 584 -1.15 0.09 9.57
CA TYR A 584 0.11 0.51 10.18
C TYR A 584 0.20 2.03 10.41
N ASN A 585 -0.86 2.78 10.11
CA ASN A 585 -0.86 4.24 10.12
C ASN A 585 -2.03 4.81 10.94
N VAL A 586 -1.70 5.75 11.83
CA VAL A 586 -2.63 6.51 12.68
C VAL A 586 -3.84 7.08 11.93
N TYR A 587 -3.71 7.46 10.66
CA TYR A 587 -4.83 8.04 9.90
C TYR A 587 -6.05 7.13 9.82
N LEU A 588 -5.86 5.81 9.86
CA LEU A 588 -6.97 4.85 9.89
C LEU A 588 -7.71 4.87 11.22
N TYR A 589 -6.96 4.93 12.33
CA TYR A 589 -7.48 4.85 13.70
C TYR A 589 -7.94 6.20 14.25
N ASN A 590 -7.61 7.29 13.58
CA ASN A 590 -8.16 8.62 13.83
C ASN A 590 -9.62 8.74 13.31
N SER A 591 -10.38 7.68 13.57
CA SER A 591 -11.81 7.43 13.47
C SER A 591 -12.47 6.98 12.14
N PRO A 592 -11.83 6.92 10.94
CA PRO A 592 -12.45 6.31 9.76
C PRO A 592 -12.94 4.88 9.98
N LEU A 593 -12.11 3.99 10.55
CA LEU A 593 -12.47 2.58 10.73
C LEU A 593 -13.62 2.41 11.74
N GLN A 594 -13.58 3.13 12.85
CA GLN A 594 -14.64 3.11 13.87
C GLN A 594 -15.97 3.61 13.29
N ALA A 595 -15.92 4.62 12.42
CA ALA A 595 -17.11 5.14 11.75
C ALA A 595 -17.67 4.15 10.73
N LEU A 596 -16.82 3.52 9.92
CA LEU A 596 -17.22 2.45 9.00
C LEU A 596 -17.84 1.27 9.75
N MET A 597 -17.17 0.78 10.78
CA MET A 597 -17.64 -0.32 11.62
C MET A 597 -19.03 -0.03 12.19
N ALA A 598 -19.21 1.16 12.78
CA ALA A 598 -20.48 1.55 13.37
C ALA A 598 -21.63 1.57 12.34
N CYS A 599 -21.43 2.21 11.19
CA CYS A 599 -22.49 2.33 10.19
C CYS A 599 -22.79 0.99 9.50
N ALA A 600 -21.76 0.19 9.21
CA ALA A 600 -21.91 -1.11 8.56
C ALA A 600 -22.67 -2.09 9.46
N LEU A 601 -22.26 -2.22 10.72
CA LEU A 601 -22.98 -3.03 11.71
C LEU A 601 -24.39 -2.52 11.91
N ALA A 602 -24.58 -1.20 12.01
CA ALA A 602 -25.88 -0.61 12.26
C ALA A 602 -26.91 -0.88 11.17
N ILE A 603 -26.57 -1.07 9.88
CA ILE A 603 -27.56 -1.27 8.80
C ILE A 603 -27.58 -2.69 8.19
N HIS A 604 -26.60 -3.53 8.53
CA HIS A 604 -26.48 -4.85 7.91
C HIS A 604 -27.72 -5.73 8.15
N GLY A 605 -28.30 -6.25 7.06
CA GLY A 605 -29.51 -7.08 7.10
C GLY A 605 -30.83 -6.30 7.00
N ASP A 606 -30.82 -4.97 7.12
CA ASP A 606 -32.04 -4.15 7.06
C ASP A 606 -32.29 -3.56 5.65
N ASP A 607 -31.26 -3.54 4.81
CA ASP A 607 -31.23 -3.00 3.45
C ASP A 607 -30.24 -3.82 2.61
N GLU A 608 -30.64 -4.24 1.40
CA GLU A 608 -29.79 -5.05 0.53
C GLU A 608 -28.48 -4.34 0.16
N ARG A 609 -28.49 -3.00 0.07
CA ARG A 609 -27.32 -2.17 -0.23
C ARG A 609 -26.26 -2.21 0.86
N ALA A 610 -26.61 -2.67 2.07
CA ALA A 610 -25.67 -2.85 3.17
C ALA A 610 -24.80 -4.12 3.02
N THR A 611 -25.17 -5.05 2.13
CA THR A 611 -24.43 -6.31 1.96
C THR A 611 -22.99 -6.09 1.47
N PRO A 612 -22.75 -5.33 0.39
CA PRO A 612 -21.38 -5.02 -0.04
C PRO A 612 -20.60 -4.20 1.00
N VAL A 613 -21.27 -3.26 1.69
CA VAL A 613 -20.66 -2.46 2.76
C VAL A 613 -20.13 -3.36 3.88
N MET A 614 -20.93 -4.33 4.33
CA MET A 614 -20.51 -5.27 5.35
C MET A 614 -19.41 -6.22 4.82
N ALA A 615 -19.41 -6.56 3.53
CA ALA A 615 -18.39 -7.43 2.93
C ALA A 615 -17.01 -6.75 2.99
N PHE A 616 -16.97 -5.47 2.60
CA PHE A 616 -15.77 -4.64 2.72
C PHE A 616 -15.35 -4.47 4.18
N THR A 617 -16.29 -4.18 5.07
CA THR A 617 -15.99 -3.95 6.50
C THR A 617 -15.44 -5.22 7.16
N TYR A 618 -16.03 -6.38 6.87
CA TYR A 618 -15.54 -7.68 7.33
C TYR A 618 -14.13 -7.95 6.84
N ASP A 619 -13.90 -7.85 5.52
CA ASP A 619 -12.57 -8.10 4.94
C ASP A 619 -11.51 -7.18 5.55
N PHE A 620 -11.83 -5.88 5.60
CA PHE A 620 -10.90 -4.89 6.11
C PHE A 620 -10.61 -5.07 7.61
N TRP A 621 -11.63 -5.40 8.41
CA TRP A 621 -11.44 -5.66 9.84
C TRP A 621 -10.71 -6.97 10.12
N ILE A 622 -11.27 -8.10 9.65
CA ILE A 622 -10.85 -9.45 10.04
C ILE A 622 -9.63 -9.92 9.25
N ASN A 623 -9.57 -9.65 7.95
CA ASN A 623 -8.51 -10.19 7.09
C ASN A 623 -7.31 -9.25 6.96
N ARG A 624 -7.46 -7.95 7.28
CA ARG A 624 -6.40 -6.94 7.08
C ARG A 624 -5.96 -6.27 8.38
N VAL A 625 -6.87 -5.67 9.14
CA VAL A 625 -6.53 -4.91 10.36
C VAL A 625 -6.14 -5.83 11.52
N LEU A 626 -6.96 -6.84 11.83
CA LEU A 626 -6.73 -7.71 12.97
C LEU A 626 -5.39 -8.49 12.90
N PRO A 627 -4.96 -9.04 11.75
CA PRO A 627 -3.64 -9.66 11.63
C PRO A 627 -2.48 -8.69 11.91
N VAL A 628 -2.64 -7.41 11.57
CA VAL A 628 -1.64 -6.38 11.87
C VAL A 628 -1.61 -6.08 13.37
N TRP A 629 -2.77 -6.04 14.04
CA TRP A 629 -2.82 -5.91 15.50
C TRP A 629 -2.13 -7.08 16.20
N ARG A 630 -2.33 -8.32 15.71
CA ARG A 630 -1.63 -9.51 16.21
C ARG A 630 -0.13 -9.44 16.00
N GLN A 631 0.32 -8.88 14.86
CA GLN A 631 1.73 -8.72 14.56
C GLN A 631 2.41 -7.66 15.43
N VAL A 632 1.85 -6.45 15.48
CA VAL A 632 2.43 -5.29 16.18
C VAL A 632 2.28 -5.44 17.68
N GLY A 633 1.10 -5.88 18.13
CA GLY A 633 0.78 -6.09 19.54
C GLY A 633 1.31 -7.41 20.09
N GLY A 634 1.67 -8.39 19.26
CA GLY A 634 2.19 -9.67 19.74
C GLY A 634 1.28 -10.35 20.77
N GLN A 635 1.88 -11.04 21.74
CA GLN A 635 1.17 -11.68 22.86
C GLN A 635 1.00 -10.73 24.05
N ASN A 636 1.93 -9.80 24.23
CA ASN A 636 2.02 -8.98 25.42
C ASN A 636 1.66 -7.51 25.18
N GLY A 637 1.21 -7.16 23.98
CA GLY A 637 0.81 -5.81 23.61
C GLY A 637 1.94 -4.91 23.12
N GLY A 638 1.59 -3.65 22.89
CA GLY A 638 2.48 -2.63 22.35
C GLY A 638 1.88 -1.95 21.12
N TRP A 639 2.43 -0.78 20.77
CA TRP A 639 2.13 -0.09 19.52
C TRP A 639 3.30 0.77 19.05
N HIS A 640 3.56 0.80 17.75
CA HIS A 640 4.81 1.29 17.16
C HIS A 640 4.89 2.81 16.95
N GLU A 641 3.76 3.52 16.97
CA GLU A 641 3.69 4.94 16.54
C GLU A 641 4.06 5.97 17.64
N GLY A 642 4.57 5.53 18.78
CA GLY A 642 4.98 6.42 19.87
C GLY A 642 3.84 6.98 20.72
N ASN A 643 4.18 7.70 21.79
CA ASN A 643 3.22 8.09 22.83
C ASN A 643 2.07 8.96 22.31
N GLU A 644 2.37 9.92 21.43
CA GLU A 644 1.40 10.86 20.87
C GLU A 644 0.29 10.13 20.11
N TYR A 645 0.69 9.28 19.17
CA TYR A 645 -0.18 8.58 18.24
C TYR A 645 -0.81 7.32 18.83
N VAL A 646 -0.25 6.76 19.90
CA VAL A 646 -0.99 5.83 20.75
C VAL A 646 -2.24 6.50 21.33
N GLY A 647 -2.15 7.77 21.75
CA GLY A 647 -3.31 8.49 22.29
C GLY A 647 -4.37 8.85 21.24
N ILE A 648 -3.96 9.42 20.09
CA ILE A 648 -4.90 9.89 19.05
C ILE A 648 -5.19 8.90 17.91
N GLY A 649 -4.47 7.78 17.88
CA GLY A 649 -4.65 6.69 16.92
C GLY A 649 -5.31 5.49 17.57
N ILE A 650 -4.55 4.40 17.71
CA ILE A 650 -5.05 3.10 18.18
C ILE A 650 -5.79 3.17 19.52
N GLY A 651 -5.41 4.10 20.40
CA GLY A 651 -6.04 4.31 21.71
C GLY A 651 -7.49 4.78 21.68
N GLN A 652 -8.05 5.06 20.50
CA GLN A 652 -9.48 5.32 20.26
C GLN A 652 -10.19 4.18 19.52
N ALA A 653 -9.46 3.13 19.14
CA ALA A 653 -9.96 2.03 18.33
C ALA A 653 -9.93 0.70 19.11
N ILE A 654 -8.93 0.55 20.00
CA ILE A 654 -8.58 -0.68 20.68
C ILE A 654 -9.71 -1.27 21.54
N TYR A 655 -10.62 -0.42 22.06
CA TYR A 655 -11.85 -0.87 22.71
C TYR A 655 -13.07 -0.73 21.79
N GLN A 656 -13.20 0.40 21.08
CA GLN A 656 -14.42 0.69 20.28
C GLN A 656 -14.69 -0.38 19.22
N LEU A 657 -13.67 -0.83 18.48
CA LEU A 657 -13.85 -1.80 17.40
C LEU A 657 -14.26 -3.18 17.95
N PRO A 658 -13.52 -3.80 18.90
CA PRO A 658 -13.94 -5.06 19.51
C PRO A 658 -15.30 -4.98 20.23
N ALA A 659 -15.59 -3.88 20.93
CA ALA A 659 -16.87 -3.72 21.62
C ALA A 659 -18.05 -3.66 20.65
N MET A 660 -17.92 -2.89 19.56
CA MET A 660 -18.94 -2.85 18.50
C MET A 660 -19.10 -4.20 17.81
N TRP A 661 -17.98 -4.85 17.47
CA TRP A 661 -17.99 -6.18 16.87
C TRP A 661 -18.71 -7.19 17.76
N ARG A 662 -18.28 -7.34 19.02
CA ARG A 662 -18.88 -8.24 20.01
C ARG A 662 -20.38 -8.00 20.21
N SER A 663 -20.79 -6.74 20.32
CA SER A 663 -22.19 -6.36 20.51
C SER A 663 -23.08 -6.79 19.34
N ALA A 664 -22.55 -6.76 18.12
CA ALA A 664 -23.31 -7.09 16.92
C ALA A 664 -23.16 -8.56 16.48
N THR A 665 -22.02 -9.21 16.69
CA THR A 665 -21.71 -10.56 16.17
C THR A 665 -21.65 -11.65 17.24
N GLY A 666 -21.54 -11.26 18.52
CA GLY A 666 -21.29 -12.19 19.64
C GLY A 666 -19.84 -12.68 19.75
N GLU A 667 -18.94 -12.31 18.82
CA GLU A 667 -17.54 -12.70 18.87
C GLU A 667 -16.76 -11.84 19.88
N ASP A 668 -16.11 -12.49 20.84
CA ASP A 668 -15.43 -11.82 21.95
C ASP A 668 -13.92 -11.72 21.74
N LEU A 669 -13.50 -10.71 20.99
CA LEU A 669 -12.09 -10.45 20.69
C LEU A 669 -11.28 -10.04 21.93
N PHE A 670 -11.90 -9.48 22.98
CA PHE A 670 -11.19 -9.20 24.25
C PHE A 670 -10.69 -10.49 24.91
N ARG A 671 -11.40 -11.60 24.71
CA ARG A 671 -11.02 -12.92 25.21
C ARG A 671 -10.05 -13.64 24.29
N SER A 672 -10.24 -13.54 22.97
CA SER A 672 -9.44 -14.31 22.00
C SER A 672 -8.14 -13.64 21.57
N GLU A 673 -8.02 -12.31 21.69
CA GLU A 673 -6.88 -11.54 21.19
C GLU A 673 -6.00 -11.02 22.34
N PRO A 674 -4.90 -11.72 22.68
CA PRO A 674 -4.04 -11.33 23.82
C PRO A 674 -3.41 -9.95 23.64
N ALA A 675 -3.17 -9.52 22.39
CA ALA A 675 -2.68 -8.18 22.06
C ALA A 675 -3.53 -7.04 22.66
N ILE A 676 -4.84 -7.22 22.82
CA ILE A 676 -5.73 -6.18 23.36
C ILE A 676 -5.51 -6.01 24.87
N ARG A 677 -5.43 -7.12 25.61
CA ARG A 677 -5.08 -7.09 27.04
C ARG A 677 -3.67 -6.56 27.24
N GLY A 678 -2.73 -7.07 26.47
CA GLY A 678 -1.35 -6.64 26.50
C GLY A 678 -1.20 -5.14 26.21
N PHE A 679 -2.02 -4.57 25.31
CA PHE A 679 -1.99 -3.13 25.05
C PHE A 679 -2.29 -2.32 26.32
N LEU A 680 -3.24 -2.76 27.16
CA LEU A 680 -3.50 -2.13 28.45
C LEU A 680 -2.28 -2.22 29.38
N ASP A 681 -1.64 -3.39 29.45
CA ASP A 681 -0.42 -3.57 30.23
C ASP A 681 0.68 -2.61 29.72
N PHE A 682 0.88 -2.54 28.40
CA PHE A 682 1.82 -1.59 27.78
C PHE A 682 1.55 -0.13 28.19
N LEU A 683 0.28 0.30 28.28
CA LEU A 683 -0.07 1.65 28.77
C LEU A 683 0.35 1.89 30.22
N VAL A 684 0.30 0.87 31.06
CA VAL A 684 0.72 0.92 32.46
C VAL A 684 2.24 1.01 32.56
N TYR A 685 2.96 0.11 31.89
CA TYR A 685 4.42 0.01 32.03
C TYR A 685 5.17 1.18 31.40
N ARG A 686 4.62 1.79 30.35
CA ARG A 686 5.22 2.97 29.72
C ARG A 686 5.15 4.23 30.59
N MET A 687 4.36 4.24 31.67
CA MET A 687 4.25 5.39 32.57
C MET A 687 5.49 5.51 33.45
N LEU A 688 6.17 6.65 33.38
CA LEU A 688 7.30 7.01 34.23
C LEU A 688 6.84 7.34 35.66
N PRO A 689 7.72 7.22 36.67
CA PRO A 689 7.38 7.56 38.07
C PRO A 689 6.86 8.99 38.31
N ASP A 690 7.13 9.95 37.42
CA ASP A 690 6.57 11.31 37.48
C ASP A 690 5.17 11.46 36.83
N GLY A 691 4.59 10.35 36.37
CA GLY A 691 3.28 10.28 35.71
C GLY A 691 3.29 10.77 34.25
N THR A 692 4.45 11.00 33.64
CA THR A 692 4.58 11.14 32.18
C THR A 692 4.76 9.78 31.52
N SER A 693 4.66 9.69 30.20
CA SER A 693 4.99 8.47 29.45
C SER A 693 6.45 8.50 28.98
N MET A 694 7.04 7.33 28.83
CA MET A 694 8.29 7.15 28.09
C MET A 694 8.18 7.75 26.67
N ARG A 695 9.32 8.18 26.14
CA ARG A 695 9.40 8.95 24.90
C ARG A 695 10.08 8.07 23.86
N TRP A 696 9.25 7.49 23.01
CA TRP A 696 9.65 6.70 21.84
C TRP A 696 8.85 7.19 20.65
N GLY A 697 9.50 7.30 19.49
CA GLY A 697 8.90 7.83 18.27
C GLY A 697 8.48 9.30 18.39
N ASP A 698 7.65 9.76 17.46
CA ASP A 698 7.17 11.14 17.47
C ASP A 698 6.31 11.42 18.71
N GLY A 699 6.71 12.39 19.52
CA GLY A 699 5.98 12.79 20.70
C GLY A 699 6.26 14.22 21.15
N ARG A 700 5.18 15.00 21.36
CA ARG A 700 5.29 16.36 21.93
C ARG A 700 4.82 16.41 23.38
N PHE A 701 3.77 15.68 23.73
CA PHE A 701 3.18 15.69 25.07
C PHE A 701 3.68 14.49 25.89
N GLY A 702 4.24 14.76 27.06
CA GLY A 702 4.62 13.70 27.99
C GLY A 702 3.41 13.07 28.66
N ARG A 703 2.29 13.80 28.77
CA ARG A 703 1.00 13.24 29.22
C ARG A 703 -0.01 13.29 28.08
N ARG A 704 -0.29 12.13 27.49
CA ARG A 704 -1.28 11.99 26.42
C ARG A 704 -2.42 11.09 26.86
N GLN A 705 -3.64 11.60 26.81
CA GLN A 705 -4.84 10.80 27.12
C GLN A 705 -4.99 9.67 26.09
N VAL A 706 -5.29 8.47 26.60
CA VAL A 706 -5.73 7.33 25.81
C VAL A 706 -7.20 7.10 26.12
N PHE A 707 -8.08 7.44 25.17
CA PHE A 707 -9.51 7.53 25.43
C PHE A 707 -10.16 6.21 25.87
N ASP A 708 -9.66 5.09 25.36
CA ASP A 708 -10.21 3.76 25.65
C ASP A 708 -9.53 3.06 26.85
N ALA A 709 -8.60 3.70 27.56
CA ALA A 709 -7.82 3.04 28.63
C ALA A 709 -8.71 2.60 29.81
N ASP A 710 -9.60 3.48 30.27
CA ASP A 710 -10.53 3.17 31.38
C ASP A 710 -11.50 2.05 31.00
N ALA A 711 -11.99 2.08 29.76
CA ALA A 711 -12.90 1.05 29.24
C ALA A 711 -12.21 -0.33 29.20
N LEU A 712 -10.96 -0.40 28.74
CA LEU A 712 -10.16 -1.63 28.78
C LEU A 712 -9.88 -2.09 30.21
N ALA A 713 -9.54 -1.16 31.12
CA ALA A 713 -9.26 -1.49 32.51
C ALA A 713 -10.49 -2.07 33.21
N LEU A 714 -11.68 -1.54 32.93
CA LEU A 714 -12.95 -2.08 33.43
C LEU A 714 -13.30 -3.43 32.79
N GLU A 715 -13.13 -3.57 31.47
CA GLU A 715 -13.36 -4.82 30.72
C GLU A 715 -12.54 -5.99 31.31
N TYR A 716 -11.25 -5.75 31.60
CA TYR A 716 -10.38 -6.77 32.19
C TYR A 716 -10.38 -6.78 33.72
N ARG A 717 -11.19 -5.93 34.38
CA ARG A 717 -11.20 -5.74 35.84
C ARG A 717 -9.78 -5.52 36.39
N HIS A 718 -8.97 -4.76 35.67
CA HIS A 718 -7.56 -4.55 35.94
C HIS A 718 -7.34 -3.36 36.90
N ALA A 719 -7.38 -3.63 38.20
CA ALA A 719 -7.34 -2.62 39.26
C ALA A 719 -6.18 -1.62 39.17
N ALA A 720 -4.95 -2.09 38.90
CA ALA A 720 -3.79 -1.21 38.83
C ALA A 720 -3.86 -0.24 37.63
N ALA A 721 -4.13 -0.74 36.43
CA ALA A 721 -4.37 0.08 35.23
C ALA A 721 -5.48 1.12 35.46
N TYR A 722 -6.62 0.69 36.03
CA TYR A 722 -7.72 1.60 36.34
C TYR A 722 -7.27 2.70 37.31
N THR A 723 -6.55 2.33 38.39
CA THR A 723 -6.02 3.27 39.39
C THR A 723 -5.06 4.30 38.78
N LEU A 724 -4.30 3.93 37.76
CA LEU A 724 -3.35 4.80 37.06
C LEU A 724 -4.02 5.71 36.01
N SER A 725 -5.16 5.30 35.45
CA SER A 725 -5.87 6.07 34.42
C SER A 725 -6.99 6.96 34.97
N THR A 726 -7.60 6.58 36.11
CA THR A 726 -8.73 7.29 36.74
C THR A 726 -8.33 8.05 38.01
N ARG A 727 -9.25 8.83 38.56
CA ARG A 727 -9.08 9.50 39.87
C ARG A 727 -9.93 8.83 40.95
N ALA A 728 -9.43 8.78 42.19
CA ALA A 728 -10.14 8.20 43.34
C ALA A 728 -11.58 8.73 43.55
N GLY A 729 -11.82 10.00 43.20
CA GLY A 729 -13.12 10.67 43.35
C GLY A 729 -14.01 10.68 42.11
N GLU A 730 -13.61 10.00 41.02
CA GLU A 730 -14.32 10.04 39.75
C GLU A 730 -15.77 9.57 39.91
N LYS A 731 -16.73 10.32 39.34
CA LYS A 731 -18.15 9.98 39.43
C LYS A 731 -18.51 8.92 38.40
N LEU A 732 -19.64 8.24 38.61
CA LEU A 732 -20.18 7.23 37.70
C LEU A 732 -20.44 7.85 36.31
N LEU A 733 -19.72 7.41 35.28
CA LEU A 733 -19.75 7.94 33.91
C LEU A 733 -19.45 6.81 32.90
N PRO A 734 -19.99 6.87 31.67
CA PRO A 734 -19.57 5.98 30.59
C PRO A 734 -18.15 6.31 30.11
N THR A 735 -17.35 5.28 29.83
CA THR A 735 -15.90 5.41 29.57
C THR A 735 -15.49 5.49 28.10
N SER A 736 -16.28 4.92 27.17
CA SER A 736 -15.95 4.94 25.73
C SER A 736 -17.21 5.10 24.85
N TRP A 737 -16.99 5.46 23.58
CA TRP A 737 -18.04 5.60 22.56
C TRP A 737 -18.24 4.28 21.79
N PRO A 738 -19.47 3.91 21.37
CA PRO A 738 -20.72 4.63 21.61
C PRO A 738 -21.26 4.44 23.03
N TRP A 739 -20.89 3.34 23.68
CA TRP A 739 -21.10 3.10 25.11
C TRP A 739 -20.05 2.11 25.64
N GLY A 740 -19.31 2.51 26.66
CA GLY A 740 -18.38 1.65 27.42
C GLY A 740 -18.93 1.32 28.80
N PRO A 741 -18.29 0.39 29.55
CA PRO A 741 -18.64 0.13 30.94
C PRO A 741 -18.62 1.42 31.75
N LEU A 742 -19.55 1.53 32.71
CA LEU A 742 -19.56 2.64 33.64
C LEU A 742 -18.33 2.56 34.56
N THR A 743 -17.77 3.71 34.91
CA THR A 743 -16.70 3.81 35.92
C THR A 743 -17.10 3.09 37.22
N ASP A 744 -16.14 2.41 37.85
CA ASP A 744 -16.39 1.62 39.06
C ASP A 744 -15.33 1.92 40.11
N ARG A 745 -15.73 2.71 41.11
CA ARG A 745 -14.84 3.10 42.22
C ARG A 745 -14.31 1.91 43.01
N SER A 746 -15.01 0.78 43.01
CA SER A 746 -14.55 -0.41 43.72
C SER A 746 -13.29 -1.03 43.11
N LEU A 747 -12.96 -0.66 41.86
CA LEU A 747 -11.76 -1.11 41.16
C LEU A 747 -10.53 -0.22 41.45
N TYR A 748 -10.72 0.94 42.11
CA TYR A 748 -9.62 1.81 42.49
C TYR A 748 -8.85 1.22 43.68
N ASP A 749 -7.62 0.80 43.44
CA ASP A 749 -6.76 0.13 44.42
C ASP A 749 -5.27 0.52 44.20
N PRO A 750 -4.74 1.46 45.00
CA PRO A 750 -3.32 1.82 44.98
C PRO A 750 -2.36 0.67 45.34
N GLU A 751 -2.80 -0.33 46.11
CA GLU A 751 -1.96 -1.49 46.43
C GLU A 751 -1.77 -2.40 45.21
N ALA A 752 -2.80 -2.51 44.35
CA ALA A 752 -2.70 -3.29 43.11
C ALA A 752 -1.56 -2.78 42.21
N VAL A 753 -1.27 -1.47 42.22
CA VAL A 753 -0.14 -0.89 41.48
C VAL A 753 1.19 -1.42 42.00
N ARG A 754 1.36 -1.52 43.32
CA ARG A 754 2.60 -2.04 43.93
C ARG A 754 2.84 -3.52 43.67
N ALA A 755 1.78 -4.29 43.43
CA ALA A 755 1.84 -5.72 43.17
C ALA A 755 2.14 -6.10 41.71
N LEU A 756 2.15 -5.13 40.80
CA LEU A 756 2.43 -5.39 39.38
C LEU A 756 3.85 -5.94 39.17
N PRO A 757 4.05 -6.87 38.21
CA PRO A 757 5.38 -7.30 37.81
C PRO A 757 6.29 -6.12 37.50
N LEU A 758 7.61 -6.31 37.63
CA LEU A 758 8.57 -5.23 37.42
C LEU A 758 9.10 -5.15 35.99
N THR A 759 8.69 -6.06 35.11
CA THR A 759 9.10 -6.09 33.71
C THR A 759 7.90 -6.34 32.82
N HIS A 760 7.89 -5.68 31.67
CA HIS A 760 6.97 -5.91 30.58
C HIS A 760 7.73 -5.96 29.26
N VAL A 761 7.31 -6.86 28.37
CA VAL A 761 7.93 -7.07 27.06
C VAL A 761 6.85 -6.91 26.02
N ALA A 762 6.86 -5.80 25.29
CA ALA A 762 6.06 -5.64 24.08
C ALA A 762 6.75 -6.40 22.94
N ASP A 763 6.43 -7.69 22.83
CA ASP A 763 7.14 -8.69 22.04
C ASP A 763 7.08 -8.41 20.53
N GLY A 764 5.94 -7.93 20.03
CA GLY A 764 5.82 -7.48 18.63
C GLY A 764 6.79 -6.34 18.29
N LEU A 765 7.08 -5.45 19.25
CA LEU A 765 8.01 -4.32 19.06
C LEU A 765 9.46 -4.66 19.39
N GLY A 766 9.70 -5.78 20.08
CA GLY A 766 10.99 -6.06 20.73
C GLY A 766 11.36 -4.99 21.78
N LEU A 767 10.37 -4.37 22.43
CA LEU A 767 10.55 -3.34 23.44
C LEU A 767 10.42 -3.95 24.84
N VAL A 768 11.46 -3.79 25.65
CA VAL A 768 11.47 -4.23 27.05
C VAL A 768 11.42 -3.01 27.95
N ILE A 769 10.57 -3.08 28.97
CA ILE A 769 10.41 -2.05 29.99
C ILE A 769 10.58 -2.71 31.34
N ALA A 770 11.58 -2.27 32.10
CA ALA A 770 11.93 -2.79 33.41
C ALA A 770 11.89 -1.68 34.46
N ARG A 771 11.54 -2.06 35.69
CA ARG A 771 11.50 -1.18 36.85
C ARG A 771 12.26 -1.77 38.03
N SER A 772 12.74 -0.92 38.94
CA SER A 772 13.20 -1.38 40.26
C SER A 772 12.05 -1.56 41.26
N SER A 773 11.01 -0.73 41.14
CA SER A 773 9.76 -0.80 41.91
C SER A 773 8.66 0.03 41.24
N TRP A 774 7.50 0.15 41.89
CA TRP A 774 6.42 1.07 41.50
C TRP A 774 6.38 2.36 42.33
N ASN A 775 7.40 2.60 43.16
CA ASN A 775 7.51 3.81 43.98
C ASN A 775 7.99 5.01 43.13
N ALA A 776 7.86 6.21 43.69
CA ALA A 776 8.30 7.45 43.03
C ALA A 776 9.82 7.51 42.77
N ASP A 777 10.63 6.82 43.57
CA ASP A 777 12.08 6.71 43.47
C ASP A 777 12.56 5.55 42.57
N ALA A 778 11.62 4.86 41.91
CA ALA A 778 11.92 3.74 41.04
C ALA A 778 12.83 4.14 39.87
N THR A 779 13.75 3.25 39.55
CA THR A 779 14.43 3.25 38.25
C THR A 779 13.46 2.70 37.23
N HIS A 780 13.29 3.40 36.12
CA HIS A 780 12.61 2.91 34.93
C HIS A 780 13.62 2.83 33.80
N PHE A 781 13.81 1.64 33.26
CA PHE A 781 14.78 1.32 32.23
C PHE A 781 14.05 0.68 31.06
N SER A 782 14.21 1.21 29.85
CA SER A 782 13.61 0.61 28.66
C SER A 782 14.58 0.57 27.50
N PHE A 783 14.46 -0.45 26.65
CA PHE A 783 15.27 -0.60 25.44
C PHE A 783 14.48 -1.34 24.35
N LYS A 784 14.79 -1.06 23.08
CA LYS A 784 14.09 -1.64 21.93
C LYS A 784 15.04 -2.31 20.94
N ALA A 785 14.70 -3.51 20.50
CA ALA A 785 15.32 -4.18 19.37
C ALA A 785 14.28 -5.05 18.64
N GLY A 786 13.69 -4.51 17.58
CA GLY A 786 12.63 -5.17 16.84
C GLY A 786 12.48 -4.66 15.41
N ASN A 787 11.36 -5.01 14.79
CA ASN A 787 11.03 -4.52 13.45
C ASN A 787 10.56 -3.06 13.49
N ASN A 788 10.76 -2.35 12.38
CA ASN A 788 10.12 -1.06 12.12
C ASN A 788 8.79 -1.31 11.39
N TYR A 789 7.72 -0.64 11.81
CA TYR A 789 6.37 -0.85 11.31
C TYR A 789 5.83 0.34 10.50
N TRP A 790 6.72 1.15 9.91
CA TRP A 790 6.40 2.39 9.20
C TRP A 790 5.88 3.49 10.15
N SER A 791 5.30 4.55 9.60
CA SER A 791 4.66 5.66 10.34
C SER A 791 5.66 6.41 11.23
N HIS A 792 5.23 6.76 12.44
CA HIS A 792 5.92 7.61 13.43
C HIS A 792 7.00 6.90 14.26
N SER A 793 7.50 5.74 13.83
CA SER A 793 8.62 5.03 14.47
C SER A 793 9.97 5.61 14.03
N HIS A 794 10.87 5.89 14.97
CA HIS A 794 12.22 6.42 14.70
C HIS A 794 13.22 5.35 14.23
N LEU A 795 14.43 5.82 13.90
CA LEU A 795 15.60 5.00 13.56
C LEU A 795 16.45 4.70 14.81
N ASP A 796 15.84 3.99 15.76
CA ASP A 796 16.23 3.93 17.18
C ASP A 796 16.49 2.49 17.67
N GLN A 797 16.81 1.53 16.79
CA GLN A 797 17.07 0.16 17.23
C GLN A 797 18.31 0.07 18.12
N GLY A 798 18.20 -0.71 19.19
CA GLY A 798 19.22 -0.84 20.22
C GLY A 798 19.27 0.34 21.19
N ALA A 799 18.47 1.39 21.01
CA ALA A 799 18.43 2.51 21.94
C ALA A 799 17.86 2.09 23.29
N PHE A 800 18.26 2.81 24.33
CA PHE A 800 17.71 2.67 25.68
C PHE A 800 17.37 4.02 26.30
N SER A 801 16.51 4.03 27.31
CA SER A 801 16.25 5.20 28.15
C SER A 801 16.31 4.78 29.62
N LEU A 802 16.69 5.74 30.47
CA LEU A 802 16.83 5.52 31.91
C LEU A 802 16.29 6.73 32.67
N PHE A 803 15.36 6.47 33.58
CA PHE A 803 14.75 7.45 34.45
C PHE A 803 14.93 7.03 35.91
N LYS A 804 15.30 7.98 36.78
CA LYS A 804 15.21 7.84 38.24
C LYS A 804 15.05 9.23 38.82
N GLY A 805 13.88 9.55 39.37
CA GLY A 805 13.52 10.91 39.82
C GLY A 805 13.32 11.96 38.71
N ALA A 806 14.13 11.89 37.66
CA ALA A 806 14.03 12.63 36.41
C ALA A 806 14.57 11.77 35.23
N PRO A 807 14.33 12.17 33.97
CA PRO A 807 14.99 11.54 32.82
C PRO A 807 16.51 11.74 32.88
N LEU A 808 17.28 10.65 32.90
CA LEU A 808 18.75 10.67 33.03
C LEU A 808 19.44 10.32 31.71
N ALA A 809 19.07 9.19 31.10
CA ALA A 809 19.42 8.84 29.73
C ALA A 809 18.17 9.04 28.86
N ILE A 810 18.17 10.10 28.04
CA ILE A 810 16.98 10.59 27.34
C ILE A 810 16.93 10.16 25.88
N ASP A 811 15.74 10.18 25.30
CA ASP A 811 15.53 10.21 23.85
C ASP A 811 15.48 11.68 23.43
N SER A 812 16.41 12.10 22.56
CA SER A 812 16.76 13.51 22.32
C SER A 812 15.96 14.14 21.18
N GLY A 813 15.88 15.47 21.19
CA GLY A 813 15.13 16.27 20.22
C GLY A 813 13.64 16.41 20.57
N CYS A 814 12.88 17.05 19.69
CA CYS A 814 11.44 17.20 19.87
C CYS A 814 10.64 17.01 18.59
N TYR A 815 9.42 16.50 18.75
CA TYR A 815 8.39 16.54 17.72
C TYR A 815 7.79 17.95 17.62
N CYS A 816 8.56 18.84 17.01
CA CYS A 816 8.24 20.27 16.86
C CYS A 816 7.79 20.65 15.43
N GLY A 817 7.69 19.67 14.53
CA GLY A 817 7.17 19.83 13.17
C GLY A 817 7.50 18.61 12.29
N TYR A 818 6.47 17.95 11.76
CA TYR A 818 6.67 16.78 10.91
C TYR A 818 7.32 17.16 9.58
N GLY A 819 8.42 16.48 9.26
CA GLY A 819 9.17 16.67 8.01
C GLY A 819 10.04 17.93 7.96
N GLY A 820 10.20 18.67 9.08
CA GLY A 820 11.15 19.78 9.21
C GLY A 820 12.62 19.34 9.20
N ASP A 821 13.56 20.29 9.24
CA ASP A 821 15.01 20.06 9.31
C ASP A 821 15.45 19.41 10.61
N HIS A 822 14.92 19.85 11.75
CA HIS A 822 15.16 19.18 13.02
C HIS A 822 14.65 17.73 13.00
N HIS A 823 13.44 17.52 12.46
CA HIS A 823 12.85 16.18 12.41
C HIS A 823 13.67 15.21 11.56
N LEU A 824 13.98 15.55 10.30
CA LEU A 824 14.64 14.61 9.38
C LEU A 824 16.16 14.49 9.56
N ASN A 825 16.83 15.46 10.19
CA ASN A 825 18.29 15.44 10.34
C ASN A 825 18.77 15.15 11.77
N TYR A 826 17.88 15.21 12.76
CA TYR A 826 18.21 14.94 14.15
C TYR A 826 17.19 14.03 14.85
N HIS A 827 15.98 14.52 15.13
CA HIS A 827 15.04 13.85 16.04
C HIS A 827 14.64 12.44 15.58
N TYR A 828 14.38 12.26 14.29
CA TYR A 828 14.02 10.96 13.71
C TYR A 828 15.24 10.04 13.49
N GLN A 829 16.46 10.61 13.52
CA GLN A 829 17.72 9.95 13.18
C GLN A 829 18.35 9.25 14.38
N THR A 830 19.17 8.24 14.12
CA THR A 830 19.81 7.43 15.16
C THR A 830 20.69 8.24 16.10
N ILE A 831 21.33 9.30 15.60
CA ILE A 831 22.18 10.22 16.40
C ILE A 831 21.45 10.93 17.55
N ALA A 832 20.12 10.93 17.60
CA ALA A 832 19.33 11.46 18.72
C ALA A 832 19.05 10.44 19.83
N HIS A 833 19.50 9.19 19.69
CA HIS A 833 19.12 8.09 20.56
C HIS A 833 20.34 7.41 21.19
N ASN A 834 20.16 6.80 22.36
CA ASN A 834 21.23 6.13 23.12
C ASN A 834 21.64 4.78 22.52
N THR A 835 22.20 4.81 21.31
CA THR A 835 22.61 3.63 20.53
C THR A 835 23.99 3.86 19.91
N ILE A 836 24.30 3.18 18.82
CA ILE A 836 25.60 3.26 18.15
C ILE A 836 25.46 3.89 16.77
N THR A 837 26.43 4.69 16.37
CA THR A 837 26.58 5.15 14.98
C THR A 837 27.92 4.69 14.42
N VAL A 838 27.94 4.40 13.12
CA VAL A 838 29.12 4.02 12.34
C VAL A 838 29.13 4.90 11.10
N THR A 839 29.98 5.91 11.07
CA THR A 839 30.02 6.88 9.96
C THR A 839 30.94 6.39 8.85
N ASP A 840 30.35 6.14 7.69
CA ASP A 840 31.03 6.05 6.42
C ASP A 840 31.02 7.45 5.76
N PRO A 841 32.19 8.09 5.55
CA PRO A 841 32.26 9.43 4.93
C PRO A 841 31.73 9.46 3.48
N ALA A 842 31.60 8.30 2.81
CA ALA A 842 31.06 8.20 1.47
C ALA A 842 29.52 8.08 1.42
N ASP A 843 28.84 8.00 2.56
CA ASP A 843 27.37 7.95 2.63
C ASP A 843 26.72 9.34 2.44
N ILE A 844 26.82 9.84 1.21
CA ILE A 844 26.43 11.21 0.82
C ILE A 844 25.17 11.26 -0.08
N VAL A 845 24.42 10.15 -0.14
CA VAL A 845 23.28 10.01 -1.05
C VAL A 845 22.15 10.97 -0.65
N GLN A 846 21.72 11.79 -1.61
CA GLN A 846 20.70 12.81 -1.45
C GLN A 846 19.29 12.21 -1.34
N MET A 847 18.39 12.91 -0.62
CA MET A 847 16.98 12.51 -0.59
C MET A 847 16.36 12.64 -1.99
N PRO A 848 15.66 11.60 -2.50
CA PRO A 848 14.98 11.68 -3.79
C PRO A 848 14.02 12.88 -3.88
N VAL A 849 14.04 13.55 -5.03
CA VAL A 849 13.25 14.77 -5.29
C VAL A 849 11.75 14.45 -5.24
N ARG A 850 10.98 15.23 -4.45
CA ARG A 850 9.51 15.19 -4.45
C ARG A 850 8.97 16.21 -5.46
N GLN A 851 7.82 15.92 -6.09
CA GLN A 851 7.20 16.85 -7.06
C GLN A 851 7.06 18.27 -6.47
N GLY A 852 7.72 19.25 -7.10
CA GLY A 852 7.64 20.66 -6.73
C GLY A 852 8.48 21.07 -5.51
N LYS A 853 9.36 20.21 -4.98
CA LYS A 853 10.31 20.57 -3.91
C LYS A 853 11.76 20.34 -4.36
N PRO A 854 12.72 21.18 -3.96
CA PRO A 854 14.13 20.95 -4.28
C PRO A 854 14.64 19.65 -3.63
N PRO A 855 15.70 19.02 -4.18
CA PRO A 855 16.43 17.97 -3.49
C PRO A 855 16.88 18.47 -2.12
N ARG A 856 16.84 17.59 -1.13
CA ARG A 856 17.19 17.91 0.26
C ARG A 856 18.35 17.04 0.70
N THR A 857 19.44 17.68 1.09
CA THR A 857 20.54 17.02 1.77
C THR A 857 20.08 16.58 3.14
N ILE A 858 20.33 15.32 3.47
CA ILE A 858 20.09 14.77 4.81
C ILE A 858 21.45 14.50 5.45
N ALA A 859 21.64 14.97 6.67
CA ALA A 859 22.90 14.83 7.41
C ALA A 859 23.36 13.37 7.47
N ASN A 860 24.67 13.16 7.34
CA ASN A 860 25.26 11.85 7.59
C ASN A 860 25.47 11.66 9.10
N ASP A 861 24.44 11.14 9.75
CA ASP A 861 24.43 10.88 11.19
C ASP A 861 25.20 9.61 11.59
N GLY A 862 25.74 8.85 10.62
CA GLY A 862 26.30 7.51 10.83
C GLY A 862 25.29 6.46 11.34
N GLY A 863 24.01 6.80 11.36
CA GLY A 863 22.93 6.05 11.96
C GLY A 863 22.46 4.85 11.17
N GLN A 864 21.24 4.41 11.41
CA GLN A 864 20.56 3.25 10.80
C GLN A 864 20.01 3.58 9.40
N ARG A 865 19.47 2.57 8.72
CA ARG A 865 18.77 2.68 7.42
C ARG A 865 17.53 3.55 7.55
N ARG A 866 17.18 4.25 6.47
CA ARG A 866 16.10 5.26 6.45
C ARG A 866 14.74 4.61 6.15
N VAL A 867 14.11 4.06 7.18
CA VAL A 867 12.78 3.41 7.12
C VAL A 867 11.69 4.31 7.73
N GLY A 868 10.46 4.21 7.21
CA GLY A 868 9.25 4.86 7.77
C GLY A 868 8.73 6.07 6.99
N SER A 869 7.67 6.69 7.51
CA SER A 869 6.83 7.63 6.73
C SER A 869 7.48 8.98 6.49
N ALA A 870 8.43 9.37 7.34
CA ALA A 870 9.13 10.66 7.25
C ALA A 870 9.84 10.81 5.89
N TRP A 871 10.41 9.72 5.39
CA TRP A 871 11.13 9.65 4.12
C TRP A 871 10.20 9.65 2.90
N ASN A 872 8.97 9.15 3.05
CA ASN A 872 7.98 9.00 1.97
C ASN A 872 8.54 8.28 0.73
N LEU A 873 9.34 7.24 0.96
CA LEU A 873 9.95 6.44 -0.11
C LEU A 873 8.98 5.39 -0.63
N HIS A 874 8.19 4.80 0.27
CA HIS A 874 7.15 3.81 -0.03
C HIS A 874 5.87 4.14 0.72
N ALA A 875 4.72 3.76 0.13
CA ALA A 875 3.44 3.83 0.80
C ALA A 875 3.44 2.92 2.05
N ALA A 876 2.59 3.27 3.02
CA ALA A 876 2.33 2.41 4.18
C ALA A 876 1.86 1.02 3.70
N PRO A 877 2.28 -0.07 4.34
CA PRO A 877 1.84 -1.40 3.94
C PRO A 877 0.32 -1.54 4.03
N ALA A 878 -0.31 -2.12 3.02
CA ALA A 878 -1.78 -2.20 2.96
C ALA A 878 -2.36 -3.21 3.97
N ASP A 879 -1.62 -4.27 4.27
CA ASP A 879 -1.95 -5.36 5.19
C ASP A 879 -0.67 -6.13 5.58
N LEU A 880 -0.84 -7.23 6.33
CA LEU A 880 0.26 -8.07 6.79
C LEU A 880 1.04 -8.72 5.65
N GLU A 881 0.37 -9.15 4.59
CA GLU A 881 1.01 -9.80 3.44
C GLU A 881 1.90 -8.80 2.68
N ASP A 882 1.41 -7.57 2.48
CA ASP A 882 2.20 -6.49 1.87
C ASP A 882 3.42 -6.13 2.74
N TRP A 883 3.27 -6.09 4.07
CA TRP A 883 4.40 -5.89 4.98
C TRP A 883 5.43 -7.03 4.88
N GLN A 884 4.96 -8.29 4.86
CA GLN A 884 5.83 -9.47 4.75
C GLN A 884 6.56 -9.53 3.42
N SER A 885 5.93 -9.12 2.33
CA SER A 885 6.57 -9.03 1.01
C SER A 885 7.74 -8.05 0.99
N LYS A 886 7.76 -7.09 1.93
CA LYS A 886 8.77 -6.05 2.13
C LYS A 886 9.57 -6.26 3.42
N PHE A 887 9.59 -7.49 3.96
CA PHE A 887 10.22 -7.79 5.25
C PHE A 887 11.66 -7.27 5.35
N GLY A 888 12.47 -7.41 4.28
CA GLY A 888 13.86 -6.93 4.28
C GLY A 888 14.03 -5.43 4.52
N ASP A 889 13.01 -4.61 4.22
CA ASP A 889 13.05 -3.16 4.47
C ASP A 889 12.71 -2.86 5.94
N PHE A 890 11.70 -3.54 6.47
CA PHE A 890 11.12 -3.33 7.79
C PHE A 890 11.83 -4.09 8.91
N HIS A 891 12.58 -5.14 8.60
CA HIS A 891 13.37 -5.87 9.57
C HIS A 891 14.58 -5.05 9.99
N THR A 892 14.57 -4.54 11.22
CA THR A 892 15.61 -3.63 11.73
C THR A 892 16.30 -4.17 12.98
N GLY A 893 15.76 -5.19 13.63
CA GLY A 893 16.40 -5.76 14.81
C GLY A 893 15.56 -6.86 15.44
N ARG A 894 16.13 -7.51 16.45
CA ARG A 894 15.51 -8.61 17.17
C ARG A 894 15.97 -8.65 18.62
N LEU A 895 15.02 -8.79 19.54
CA LEU A 895 15.23 -9.31 20.89
C LEU A 895 15.42 -10.83 20.77
N VAL A 896 16.66 -11.29 20.87
CA VAL A 896 17.03 -12.70 20.64
C VAL A 896 16.66 -13.56 21.84
N ARG A 897 16.98 -13.07 23.05
CA ARG A 897 16.68 -13.79 24.29
C ARG A 897 16.57 -12.80 25.45
N LEU A 898 15.61 -13.05 26.33
CA LEU A 898 15.44 -12.32 27.59
C LEU A 898 15.35 -13.35 28.72
N VAL A 899 16.15 -13.17 29.77
CA VAL A 899 16.15 -14.02 30.96
C VAL A 899 16.07 -13.16 32.21
N GLU A 900 15.18 -13.52 33.12
CA GLU A 900 15.16 -12.95 34.47
C GLU A 900 15.44 -14.02 35.52
N GLN A 901 16.51 -13.85 36.27
CA GLN A 901 16.93 -14.80 37.31
C GLN A 901 17.79 -14.09 38.36
N ASP A 902 17.61 -14.43 39.65
CA ASP A 902 18.44 -13.93 40.76
C ASP A 902 18.52 -12.38 40.85
N GLY A 903 17.46 -11.70 40.41
CA GLY A 903 17.39 -10.23 40.36
C GLY A 903 18.05 -9.59 39.14
N LEU A 904 18.63 -10.40 38.25
CA LEU A 904 19.18 -9.97 36.97
C LEU A 904 18.12 -10.04 35.87
N LEU A 905 18.08 -9.04 35.01
CA LEU A 905 17.45 -9.08 33.70
C LEU A 905 18.56 -9.04 32.65
N VAL A 906 18.66 -10.09 31.83
CA VAL A 906 19.66 -10.24 30.79
C VAL A 906 18.97 -10.30 29.44
N ALA A 907 19.30 -9.38 28.54
CA ALA A 907 18.70 -9.28 27.21
C ALA A 907 19.77 -9.29 26.11
N LEU A 908 19.64 -10.22 25.17
CA LEU A 908 20.51 -10.37 24.02
C LEU A 908 19.78 -9.77 22.82
N THR A 909 20.38 -8.80 22.15
CA THR A 909 19.76 -8.14 21.00
C THR A 909 20.70 -8.13 19.80
N ASP A 910 20.10 -8.29 18.62
CA ASP A 910 20.77 -8.13 17.33
C ASP A 910 20.13 -6.98 16.57
N ILE A 911 20.92 -5.96 16.27
CA ILE A 911 20.49 -4.76 15.55
C ILE A 911 21.24 -4.59 14.24
N THR A 912 21.92 -5.64 13.75
CA THR A 912 22.72 -5.60 12.52
C THR A 912 21.87 -5.18 11.32
N ALA A 913 20.65 -5.72 11.22
CA ALA A 913 19.70 -5.39 10.16
C ALA A 913 19.27 -3.92 10.14
N ALA A 914 19.40 -3.18 11.26
CA ALA A 914 19.14 -1.74 11.29
C ALA A 914 20.13 -0.97 10.41
N TYR A 915 21.36 -1.46 10.26
CA TYR A 915 22.43 -0.77 9.55
C TYR A 915 22.63 -1.31 8.13
N THR A 916 22.57 -2.64 7.97
CA THR A 916 22.91 -3.32 6.71
C THR A 916 21.95 -4.47 6.45
N ASN A 917 21.34 -4.46 5.26
CA ASN A 917 20.57 -5.57 4.71
C ASN A 917 21.11 -5.95 3.32
N GLU A 918 20.45 -6.87 2.62
CA GLU A 918 20.85 -7.31 1.26
C GLU A 918 20.88 -6.19 0.22
N GLN A 919 20.16 -5.08 0.47
CA GLN A 919 20.05 -3.93 -0.44
C GLN A 919 21.00 -2.78 -0.05
N SER A 920 21.72 -2.89 1.07
CA SER A 920 22.70 -1.89 1.49
C SER A 920 23.96 -1.93 0.61
N GLY A 921 24.42 -0.76 0.18
CA GLY A 921 25.51 -0.62 -0.79
C GLY A 921 25.63 0.81 -1.33
N VAL A 922 26.48 1.00 -2.33
CA VAL A 922 26.71 2.33 -2.91
C VAL A 922 25.46 2.79 -3.67
N HIS A 923 25.03 4.05 -3.44
CA HIS A 923 23.92 4.76 -4.11
C HIS A 923 22.47 4.49 -3.65
N SER A 924 22.22 4.02 -2.43
CA SER A 924 20.84 3.95 -1.88
C SER A 924 20.60 4.95 -0.74
N PHE A 925 19.62 5.84 -0.90
CA PHE A 925 19.17 6.74 0.19
C PHE A 925 18.47 5.95 1.31
N HIS A 926 17.67 4.95 0.95
CA HIS A 926 16.91 4.12 1.90
C HIS A 926 17.85 3.20 2.69
N HIS A 927 18.63 2.37 1.97
CA HIS A 927 19.40 1.28 2.57
C HIS A 927 20.81 1.70 3.00
N ARG A 928 21.23 2.90 2.59
CA ARG A 928 22.53 3.52 2.92
C ARG A 928 23.72 2.63 2.50
N SER A 929 24.93 3.11 2.75
CA SER A 929 26.13 2.32 2.49
C SER A 929 26.22 1.09 3.40
N ARG A 930 26.89 0.04 2.92
CA ARG A 930 27.22 -1.14 3.73
C ARG A 930 28.37 -0.78 4.68
N ARG A 931 28.02 -0.36 5.89
CA ARG A 931 28.97 0.16 6.89
C ARG A 931 29.15 -0.74 8.12
N VAL A 932 28.21 -1.66 8.37
CA VAL A 932 28.20 -2.53 9.55
C VAL A 932 27.97 -3.97 9.13
N GLU A 933 28.89 -4.85 9.50
CA GLU A 933 28.82 -6.30 9.29
C GLU A 933 28.20 -7.02 10.49
N LYS A 934 28.27 -6.42 11.68
CA LYS A 934 27.73 -6.98 12.93
C LYS A 934 27.45 -5.84 13.91
N ALA A 935 26.27 -5.82 14.51
CA ALA A 935 25.95 -4.94 15.63
C ALA A 935 25.10 -5.70 16.65
N TRP A 936 25.78 -6.23 17.66
CA TRP A 936 25.16 -6.95 18.77
C TRP A 936 25.21 -6.09 20.03
N ARG A 937 24.11 -6.08 20.77
CA ARG A 937 23.97 -5.33 22.02
C ARG A 937 23.37 -6.22 23.10
N ILE A 938 24.01 -6.29 24.25
CA ILE A 938 23.56 -7.07 25.42
C ILE A 938 23.32 -6.10 26.57
N PHE A 939 22.15 -6.20 27.17
CA PHE A 939 21.79 -5.47 28.39
C PHE A 939 21.77 -6.42 29.58
N VAL A 940 22.41 -6.03 30.67
CA VAL A 940 22.30 -6.71 31.97
C VAL A 940 21.88 -5.67 33.00
N TYR A 941 20.64 -5.78 33.51
CA TYR A 941 20.15 -4.95 34.61
C TYR A 941 20.14 -5.76 35.90
N ASP A 942 21.01 -5.42 36.84
CA ASP A 942 20.97 -5.96 38.20
C ASP A 942 20.06 -5.11 39.06
N ARG A 943 18.80 -5.55 39.18
CA ARG A 943 17.75 -4.82 39.88
C ARG A 943 18.03 -4.67 41.38
N VAL A 944 18.75 -5.63 41.97
CA VAL A 944 19.09 -5.62 43.41
C VAL A 944 20.08 -4.51 43.73
N SER A 945 21.09 -4.33 42.87
CA SER A 945 22.12 -3.30 43.05
C SER A 945 21.81 -1.99 42.32
N ASP A 946 20.74 -1.97 41.54
CA ASP A 946 20.30 -0.89 40.66
C ASP A 946 21.42 -0.41 39.73
N ILE A 947 22.03 -1.34 38.98
CA ILE A 947 23.04 -1.05 37.94
C ILE A 947 22.64 -1.65 36.59
N VAL A 948 22.92 -0.91 35.52
CA VAL A 948 22.73 -1.34 34.12
C VAL A 948 24.09 -1.48 33.46
N ILE A 949 24.31 -2.61 32.80
CA ILE A 949 25.56 -2.92 32.13
C ILE A 949 25.23 -3.17 30.66
N ILE A 950 25.93 -2.48 29.78
CA ILE A 950 25.69 -2.53 28.34
C ILE A 950 26.97 -2.98 27.68
N HIS A 951 26.87 -4.11 26.97
CA HIS A 951 27.95 -4.65 26.15
C HIS A 951 27.55 -4.56 24.68
N ASP A 952 28.47 -4.08 23.85
CA ASP A 952 28.27 -4.00 22.41
C ASP A 952 29.44 -4.68 21.68
N THR A 953 29.12 -5.42 20.62
CA THR A 953 30.10 -5.87 19.62
C THR A 953 29.73 -5.26 18.28
N VAL A 954 30.59 -4.40 17.74
CA VAL A 954 30.34 -3.71 16.48
C VAL A 954 31.47 -3.97 15.50
N GLU A 955 31.11 -4.55 14.38
CA GLU A 955 32.03 -4.81 13.27
C GLU A 955 31.66 -3.92 12.10
N ALA A 956 32.55 -3.03 11.71
CA ALA A 956 32.41 -2.20 10.53
C ALA A 956 33.02 -2.88 9.30
N THR A 957 32.50 -2.54 8.12
CA THR A 957 33.05 -3.04 6.85
C THR A 957 34.47 -2.52 6.60
N HIS A 958 34.79 -1.32 7.10
CA HIS A 958 36.11 -0.72 7.03
C HIS A 958 36.57 -0.20 8.41
N ALA A 959 37.87 -0.30 8.68
CA ALA A 959 38.45 0.04 9.98
C ALA A 959 38.40 1.55 10.29
N ASP A 960 38.48 2.40 9.27
CA ASP A 960 38.46 3.87 9.34
C ASP A 960 37.05 4.46 9.56
N PHE A 961 35.99 3.65 9.47
CA PHE A 961 34.65 4.09 9.80
C PHE A 961 34.54 4.43 11.28
N VAL A 962 34.06 5.64 11.54
CA VAL A 962 34.04 6.21 12.89
C VAL A 962 32.87 5.64 13.68
N LYS A 963 33.16 4.82 14.69
CA LYS A 963 32.17 4.25 15.60
C LYS A 963 31.97 5.13 16.83
N ARG A 964 30.72 5.37 17.22
CA ARG A 964 30.35 6.16 18.41
C ARG A 964 29.28 5.44 19.20
N TRP A 965 29.52 5.23 20.47
CA TRP A 965 28.49 4.86 21.44
C TRP A 965 27.91 6.14 22.06
N LEU A 966 26.59 6.28 22.05
CA LEU A 966 25.90 7.53 22.38
C LEU A 966 25.16 7.47 23.71
N LEU A 967 25.25 8.55 24.49
CA LEU A 967 24.43 8.79 25.68
C LEU A 967 23.98 10.24 25.77
N HIS A 968 22.69 10.47 25.67
CA HIS A 968 22.03 11.77 25.66
C HIS A 968 21.57 12.19 27.05
N SER A 969 21.66 13.49 27.30
CA SER A 969 21.36 14.12 28.57
C SER A 969 20.90 15.56 28.38
N ALA A 970 20.24 16.11 29.39
CA ALA A 970 19.80 17.49 29.33
C ALA A 970 20.90 18.51 29.68
N PHE A 971 21.87 18.11 30.49
CA PHE A 971 22.95 18.97 30.98
C PHE A 971 24.30 18.37 30.64
N GLN A 972 25.33 19.20 30.65
CA GLN A 972 26.69 18.77 30.31
C GLN A 972 27.15 17.63 31.24
N PRO A 973 27.64 16.50 30.69
CA PRO A 973 28.25 15.44 31.51
C PRO A 973 29.53 15.95 32.16
N ARG A 974 29.73 15.64 33.43
CA ARG A 974 31.06 15.74 34.05
C ARG A 974 31.85 14.48 33.71
N ILE A 975 33.10 14.63 33.31
CA ILE A 975 33.97 13.52 32.89
C ILE A 975 35.26 13.56 33.72
N ASP A 976 35.64 12.41 34.27
CA ASP A 976 36.88 12.19 35.01
C ASP A 976 37.52 10.86 34.58
N GLY A 977 38.52 10.96 33.70
CA GLY A 977 39.14 9.80 33.06
C GLY A 977 38.11 8.95 32.31
N ARG A 978 37.85 7.73 32.81
CA ARG A 978 36.88 6.77 32.24
C ARG A 978 35.49 6.88 32.87
N LYS A 979 35.33 7.74 33.87
CA LYS A 979 34.07 7.94 34.60
C LYS A 979 33.36 9.17 34.08
N PHE A 980 32.04 9.14 34.12
CA PHE A 980 31.22 10.31 33.85
C PHE A 980 30.02 10.38 34.79
N THR A 981 29.45 11.58 34.93
CA THR A 981 28.25 11.81 35.73
C THR A 981 27.31 12.77 35.01
N LEU A 982 26.06 12.35 34.89
CA LEU A 982 24.95 13.18 34.44
C LEU A 982 24.12 13.58 35.67
N GLU A 983 23.76 14.84 35.81
CA GLU A 983 22.92 15.31 36.91
C GLU A 983 21.69 16.05 36.40
N ARG A 984 20.63 15.98 37.19
CA ARG A 984 19.39 16.71 36.98
C ARG A 984 19.07 17.51 38.25
N PRO A 985 18.42 18.69 38.12
CA PRO A 985 17.89 19.39 39.27
C PRO A 985 16.94 18.51 40.09
N ALA A 986 16.92 18.71 41.41
CA ALA A 986 15.96 18.07 42.28
C ALA A 986 14.53 18.38 41.80
N THR A 987 13.67 17.36 41.83
CA THR A 987 12.26 17.46 41.44
C THR A 987 11.38 17.41 42.67
N ALA A 988 10.15 17.91 42.58
CA ALA A 988 9.20 17.85 43.69
C ALA A 988 8.70 16.42 44.00
N SER A 989 8.91 15.47 43.09
CA SER A 989 8.40 14.10 43.19
C SER A 989 9.28 13.16 44.02
N VAL A 990 10.57 13.46 44.19
CA VAL A 990 11.52 12.63 44.94
C VAL A 990 12.47 13.46 45.79
N THR A 991 12.89 12.92 46.93
CA THR A 991 13.93 13.55 47.76
C THR A 991 15.31 13.17 47.24
N GLY A 992 16.19 14.14 47.03
CA GLY A 992 17.57 13.92 46.57
C GLY A 992 17.90 14.55 45.22
N LEU A 993 19.15 14.37 44.77
CA LEU A 993 19.66 14.84 43.49
C LEU A 993 19.66 13.69 42.47
N PRO A 994 18.79 13.70 41.45
CA PRO A 994 18.81 12.67 40.42
C PRO A 994 20.11 12.73 39.61
N GLN A 995 20.82 11.60 39.55
CA GLN A 995 22.07 11.48 38.82
C GLN A 995 22.29 10.10 38.19
N LEU A 996 23.11 10.05 37.14
CA LEU A 996 23.61 8.83 36.51
C LEU A 996 25.14 8.84 36.54
N GLN A 997 25.74 7.93 37.31
CA GLN A 997 27.18 7.68 37.23
C GLN A 997 27.45 6.59 36.19
N GLY A 998 28.47 6.77 35.37
CA GLY A 998 28.90 5.77 34.41
C GLY A 998 30.41 5.55 34.42
N GLU A 999 30.84 4.33 34.12
CA GLU A 999 32.25 3.98 33.92
C GLU A 999 32.43 3.18 32.63
N VAL A 1000 33.36 3.63 31.78
CA VAL A 1000 33.76 2.94 30.55
C VAL A 1000 34.85 1.92 30.87
N ILE A 1001 34.50 0.64 30.77
CA ILE A 1001 35.43 -0.46 31.01
C ILE A 1001 36.23 -0.76 29.75
N PHE A 1002 35.52 -0.81 28.61
CA PHE A 1002 36.10 -0.98 27.29
C PHE A 1002 35.45 -0.08 26.24
N PRO A 1003 36.21 0.39 25.23
CA PRO A 1003 37.67 0.26 25.09
C PRO A 1003 38.45 0.92 26.24
N ARG A 1004 39.61 0.36 26.64
CA ARG A 1004 40.35 0.85 27.83
C ARG A 1004 40.82 2.30 27.68
N GLU A 1005 41.20 2.67 26.46
CA GLU A 1005 41.66 4.02 26.10
C GLU A 1005 40.58 4.75 25.28
N ALA A 1006 39.31 4.61 25.64
CA ALA A 1006 38.22 5.27 24.93
C ALA A 1006 38.31 6.80 25.03
N ARG A 1007 37.99 7.49 23.94
CA ARG A 1007 37.80 8.94 23.90
C ARG A 1007 36.36 9.27 24.27
N LEU A 1008 36.18 10.05 25.34
CA LEU A 1008 34.89 10.55 25.81
C LEU A 1008 34.72 12.00 25.34
N VAL A 1009 33.78 12.25 24.43
CA VAL A 1009 33.55 13.57 23.83
C VAL A 1009 32.17 14.09 24.20
N PRO A 1010 32.07 15.12 25.05
CA PRO A 1010 30.80 15.80 25.31
C PRO A 1010 30.48 16.79 24.18
N ILE A 1011 29.29 16.70 23.60
CA ILE A 1011 28.80 17.62 22.56
C ILE A 1011 27.45 18.16 22.98
N GLY A 1012 27.29 19.48 23.00
CA GLY A 1012 26.04 20.12 23.40
C GLY A 1012 26.20 21.56 23.84
N GLY A 1013 25.12 22.10 24.40
CA GLY A 1013 25.00 23.51 24.75
C GLY A 1013 24.61 24.40 23.56
N PRO A 1014 24.47 25.73 23.77
CA PRO A 1014 24.01 26.67 22.76
C PRO A 1014 24.70 26.53 21.41
N GLY A 1015 23.94 26.15 20.37
CA GLY A 1015 24.44 25.97 19.01
C GLY A 1015 25.00 24.57 18.72
N PHE A 1016 24.95 23.65 19.68
CA PHE A 1016 25.42 22.27 19.55
C PHE A 1016 24.43 21.21 20.07
N GLU A 1017 23.26 21.63 20.55
CA GLU A 1017 22.25 20.74 21.15
C GLU A 1017 21.83 19.62 20.19
N TYR A 1018 21.72 19.97 18.91
CA TYR A 1018 21.26 19.11 17.82
C TYR A 1018 22.30 19.01 16.71
N PHE A 1019 23.59 18.99 17.09
CA PHE A 1019 24.73 19.03 16.17
C PHE A 1019 24.98 17.70 15.46
N VAL A 1020 24.92 17.70 14.14
CA VAL A 1020 25.19 16.56 13.26
C VAL A 1020 25.85 17.06 11.98
N ASP A 1021 26.90 16.38 11.52
CA ASP A 1021 27.52 16.63 10.21
C ASP A 1021 27.90 18.12 9.97
N GLY A 1022 28.46 18.76 11.00
CA GLY A 1022 28.92 20.16 10.93
C GLY A 1022 27.82 21.22 11.12
N MET A 1023 26.57 20.83 11.35
CA MET A 1023 25.43 21.75 11.47
C MET A 1023 24.58 21.47 12.72
N ASN A 1024 24.05 22.51 13.34
CA ASN A 1024 23.02 22.40 14.39
C ASN A 1024 21.63 22.49 13.76
N PHE A 1025 20.80 21.48 13.95
CA PHE A 1025 19.45 21.45 13.36
C PHE A 1025 18.40 22.04 14.30
N ASP A 1026 18.43 23.37 14.46
CA ASP A 1026 17.57 24.15 15.35
C ASP A 1026 16.48 24.97 14.63
N GLU A 1027 16.14 24.58 13.40
CA GLU A 1027 15.19 25.29 12.52
C GLU A 1027 15.54 26.79 12.38
N ASN A 1028 16.82 27.08 12.12
CA ASN A 1028 17.37 28.43 11.99
C ASN A 1028 17.08 29.30 13.23
N GLY A 1029 17.31 28.72 14.42
CA GLY A 1029 17.09 29.36 15.72
C GLY A 1029 15.63 29.46 16.18
N THR A 1030 14.65 29.00 15.38
CA THR A 1030 13.23 29.12 15.75
C THR A 1030 12.74 28.00 16.68
N LEU A 1031 13.50 26.90 16.77
CA LEU A 1031 13.10 25.71 17.53
C LEU A 1031 12.98 25.98 19.04
N ALA A 1032 13.88 26.77 19.63
CA ALA A 1032 13.84 27.12 21.05
C ALA A 1032 12.52 27.81 21.43
N ALA A 1033 12.03 28.72 20.60
CA ALA A 1033 10.74 29.38 20.80
C ALA A 1033 9.56 28.41 20.65
N ASN A 1034 9.66 27.41 19.76
CA ASN A 1034 8.64 26.37 19.61
C ASN A 1034 8.59 25.44 20.84
N ILE A 1035 9.76 25.04 21.35
CA ILE A 1035 9.91 24.25 22.59
C ILE A 1035 9.33 25.02 23.78
N ALA A 1036 9.64 26.33 23.91
CA ALA A 1036 9.13 27.17 24.99
C ALA A 1036 7.60 27.35 24.98
N ARG A 1037 6.96 27.21 23.81
CA ARG A 1037 5.49 27.17 23.66
C ARG A 1037 4.91 25.77 23.87
N GLY A 1038 5.75 24.76 23.99
CA GLY A 1038 5.39 23.38 24.26
C GLY A 1038 4.93 23.15 25.70
N PRO A 1039 4.51 21.92 26.00
CA PRO A 1039 4.12 21.57 27.36
C PRO A 1039 5.35 21.58 28.29
N PRO A 1040 5.18 21.88 29.60
CA PRO A 1040 6.30 22.00 30.55
C PRO A 1040 7.12 20.73 30.70
N GLU A 1041 6.53 19.55 30.46
CA GLU A 1041 7.24 18.27 30.52
C GLU A 1041 8.07 17.96 29.27
N LEU A 1042 8.03 18.77 28.20
CA LEU A 1042 8.89 18.58 27.05
C LEU A 1042 10.37 18.74 27.45
N ASP A 1043 11.17 17.72 27.21
CA ASP A 1043 12.60 17.66 27.59
C ASP A 1043 13.37 17.12 26.39
N PRO A 1044 13.78 18.01 25.47
CA PRO A 1044 14.43 17.62 24.22
C PRO A 1044 15.92 17.32 24.38
N GLY A 1045 16.49 17.50 25.58
CA GLY A 1045 17.93 17.41 25.77
C GLY A 1045 18.70 18.59 25.20
N ALA A 1046 19.97 18.70 25.62
CA ALA A 1046 20.89 19.70 25.08
C ALA A 1046 22.33 19.19 24.97
N TRP A 1047 22.61 17.96 25.42
CA TRP A 1047 23.94 17.37 25.46
C TRP A 1047 23.93 15.88 25.13
N ARG A 1048 25.01 15.40 24.54
CA ARG A 1048 25.32 13.98 24.42
C ARG A 1048 26.79 13.71 24.73
N LEU A 1049 27.07 12.51 25.21
CA LEU A 1049 28.40 11.94 25.34
C LEU A 1049 28.62 10.94 24.21
N GLU A 1050 29.68 11.12 23.44
CA GLU A 1050 30.16 10.14 22.46
C GLU A 1050 31.36 9.38 23.04
N ILE A 1051 31.25 8.06 23.18
CA ILE A 1051 32.35 7.17 23.56
C ILE A 1051 32.89 6.50 22.29
N MET A 1052 34.18 6.67 22.03
CA MET A 1052 34.81 6.27 20.77
C MET A 1052 36.10 5.49 21.02
N PRO A 1053 36.43 4.48 20.19
CA PRO A 1053 37.76 3.88 20.21
C PRO A 1053 38.82 4.91 19.80
N GLN A 1054 40.02 4.80 20.37
CA GLN A 1054 41.13 5.70 20.04
C GLN A 1054 41.75 5.41 18.68
N LEU A 1055 41.80 4.13 18.29
CA LEU A 1055 42.40 3.68 17.04
C LEU A 1055 41.33 3.07 16.12
N PRO A 1056 41.43 3.30 14.79
CA PRO A 1056 40.61 2.62 13.80
C PRO A 1056 40.77 1.09 13.88
N ALA A 1057 39.66 0.37 13.94
CA ALA A 1057 39.62 -1.09 13.97
C ALA A 1057 38.39 -1.60 13.21
N ILE A 1058 38.44 -2.83 12.68
CA ILE A 1058 37.26 -3.46 12.06
C ILE A 1058 36.20 -3.73 13.14
N GLU A 1059 36.61 -4.38 14.23
CA GLU A 1059 35.76 -4.75 15.34
C GLU A 1059 36.13 -3.90 16.58
N ASP A 1060 35.12 -3.27 17.18
CA ASP A 1060 35.23 -2.60 18.46
C ASP A 1060 34.18 -3.16 19.41
N ARG A 1061 34.55 -3.30 20.69
CA ARG A 1061 33.67 -3.81 21.73
C ARG A 1061 33.57 -2.81 22.87
N PHE A 1062 32.34 -2.40 23.19
CA PHE A 1062 32.08 -1.47 24.27
C PHE A 1062 31.55 -2.22 25.49
N LEU A 1063 32.01 -1.83 26.67
CA LEU A 1063 31.45 -2.30 27.94
C LEU A 1063 31.33 -1.11 28.87
N VAL A 1064 30.08 -0.70 29.14
CA VAL A 1064 29.76 0.49 29.94
C VAL A 1064 28.88 0.07 31.10
N VAL A 1065 29.24 0.50 32.32
CA VAL A 1065 28.45 0.29 33.53
C VAL A 1065 27.79 1.61 33.91
N LEU A 1066 26.48 1.59 34.15
CA LEU A 1066 25.65 2.75 34.49
C LEU A 1066 24.96 2.51 35.84
N ARG A 1067 24.98 3.50 36.72
CA ARG A 1067 24.36 3.44 38.05
C ARG A 1067 23.54 4.71 38.31
N PRO A 1068 22.20 4.64 38.26
CA PRO A 1068 21.36 5.76 38.65
C PRO A 1068 21.28 5.91 40.18
N GLY A 1069 21.09 7.15 40.64
CA GLY A 1069 20.99 7.48 42.06
C GLY A 1069 20.20 8.74 42.33
N LEU A 1070 19.79 8.92 43.59
CA LEU A 1070 19.16 10.15 44.11
C LEU A 1070 20.04 10.83 45.17
N SER A 1071 21.20 10.28 45.48
CA SER A 1071 22.18 10.82 46.43
C SER A 1071 23.57 10.50 45.93
N GLU A 1072 24.59 11.08 46.55
CA GLU A 1072 25.98 10.70 46.27
C GLU A 1072 26.13 9.16 46.36
N LEU A 1073 26.61 8.57 45.27
CA LEU A 1073 26.80 7.13 45.16
C LEU A 1073 28.27 6.79 45.43
N PRO A 1074 28.57 5.75 46.22
CA PRO A 1074 29.94 5.33 46.44
C PRO A 1074 30.57 4.83 45.14
N ALA A 1075 31.89 5.02 45.00
CA ALA A 1075 32.63 4.54 43.84
C ALA A 1075 32.43 3.03 43.65
N LEU A 1076 32.23 2.62 42.39
CA LEU A 1076 32.20 1.21 42.01
C LEU A 1076 33.62 0.65 42.02
N ASP A 1077 33.82 -0.53 42.62
CA ASP A 1077 35.05 -1.32 42.46
C ASP A 1077 34.85 -2.28 41.29
N ILE A 1078 35.44 -1.92 40.15
CA ILE A 1078 35.32 -2.68 38.90
C ILE A 1078 36.72 -3.12 38.46
N ARG A 1079 36.88 -4.41 38.25
CA ARG A 1079 38.10 -5.04 37.73
C ARG A 1079 37.86 -5.53 36.30
N PRO A 1080 38.41 -4.86 35.28
CA PRO A 1080 38.27 -5.28 33.90
C PRO A 1080 38.92 -6.65 33.66
N MET A 1081 38.28 -7.49 32.85
CA MET A 1081 38.75 -8.82 32.49
C MET A 1081 38.85 -8.95 30.97
N GLU A 1082 39.93 -9.52 30.45
CA GLU A 1082 40.12 -9.69 29.02
C GLU A 1082 40.99 -10.91 28.74
N THR A 1083 40.52 -11.78 27.85
CA THR A 1083 41.25 -12.90 27.27
C THR A 1083 41.13 -12.84 25.75
N PRO A 1084 41.92 -13.61 24.98
CA PRO A 1084 41.76 -13.65 23.52
C PRO A 1084 40.34 -14.07 23.06
N GLU A 1085 39.64 -14.86 23.87
CA GLU A 1085 38.33 -15.44 23.59
C GLU A 1085 37.15 -14.65 24.20
N SER A 1086 37.39 -13.78 25.19
CA SER A 1086 36.33 -13.10 25.93
C SER A 1086 36.76 -11.75 26.51
N MET A 1087 35.80 -10.86 26.77
CA MET A 1087 36.01 -9.63 27.55
C MET A 1087 34.97 -9.54 28.64
N GLY A 1088 35.22 -8.77 29.70
CA GLY A 1088 34.30 -8.73 30.82
C GLY A 1088 34.72 -7.83 31.97
N ALA A 1089 34.03 -7.96 33.09
CA ALA A 1089 34.37 -7.24 34.31
C ALA A 1089 33.91 -8.02 35.55
N GLU A 1090 34.67 -7.90 36.62
CA GLU A 1090 34.24 -8.23 37.98
C GLU A 1090 33.85 -6.94 38.70
N ILE A 1091 32.63 -6.87 39.22
CA ILE A 1091 32.03 -5.69 39.83
C ILE A 1091 31.68 -6.04 41.27
N HIS A 1092 32.30 -5.34 42.23
CA HIS A 1092 32.04 -5.50 43.65
C HIS A 1092 31.05 -4.43 44.11
N LEU A 1093 29.93 -4.89 44.66
CA LEU A 1093 28.81 -4.09 45.13
C LEU A 1093 28.55 -4.42 46.61
N PRO A 1094 27.88 -3.54 47.37
CA PRO A 1094 27.55 -3.82 48.76
C PRO A 1094 26.78 -5.15 48.91
N GLY A 1095 27.41 -6.16 49.51
CA GLY A 1095 26.80 -7.49 49.73
C GLY A 1095 26.57 -8.33 48.47
N ARG A 1096 27.18 -7.96 47.33
CA ARG A 1096 26.97 -8.64 46.04
C ARG A 1096 28.19 -8.50 45.13
N MET A 1097 28.59 -9.55 44.43
CA MET A 1097 29.65 -9.49 43.41
C MET A 1097 29.15 -10.11 42.12
N LEU A 1098 29.41 -9.42 41.01
CA LEU A 1098 29.07 -9.86 39.66
C LEU A 1098 30.34 -10.02 38.83
N ARG A 1099 30.57 -11.20 38.28
CA ARG A 1099 31.59 -11.44 37.26
C ARG A 1099 30.91 -11.75 35.94
N LEU A 1100 31.18 -10.93 34.94
CA LEU A 1100 30.57 -10.99 33.61
C LEU A 1100 31.66 -11.31 32.59
N ALA A 1101 31.41 -12.28 31.73
CA ALA A 1101 32.25 -12.57 30.57
C ALA A 1101 31.38 -12.63 29.31
N PHE A 1102 31.82 -11.90 28.29
CA PHE A 1102 31.20 -11.82 26.97
C PHE A 1102 32.12 -12.52 25.97
N PRO A 1103 31.75 -13.73 25.50
CA PRO A 1103 32.50 -14.43 24.46
C PRO A 1103 32.60 -13.60 23.17
N ARG A 1104 33.65 -13.82 22.38
CA ARG A 1104 33.88 -13.11 21.11
C ARG A 1104 33.16 -13.75 19.92
N ASP A 1105 33.01 -15.07 19.95
CA ASP A 1105 32.56 -15.91 18.83
C ASP A 1105 31.04 -16.07 18.73
N ARG A 1106 30.29 -15.73 19.79
CA ARG A 1106 28.84 -15.89 19.87
C ARG A 1106 28.16 -14.77 20.65
N LEU A 1107 26.88 -14.56 20.35
CA LEU A 1107 26.02 -13.64 21.12
C LEU A 1107 25.66 -14.30 22.45
N ALA A 1108 26.44 -14.03 23.49
CA ALA A 1108 26.24 -14.61 24.82
C ALA A 1108 26.82 -13.75 25.95
N VAL A 1109 26.37 -14.02 27.16
CA VAL A 1109 26.99 -13.56 28.40
C VAL A 1109 26.99 -14.69 29.43
N ASP A 1110 28.16 -14.88 30.05
CA ASP A 1110 28.37 -15.74 31.20
C ASP A 1110 28.44 -14.87 32.44
N VAL A 1111 27.50 -15.06 33.36
CA VAL A 1111 27.38 -14.34 34.62
C VAL A 1111 27.69 -15.28 35.78
N MET A 1112 28.59 -14.89 36.66
CA MET A 1112 28.76 -15.49 37.97
C MET A 1112 28.40 -14.46 39.03
N LEU A 1113 27.36 -14.74 39.80
CA LEU A 1113 26.82 -13.90 40.83
C LEU A 1113 27.14 -14.51 42.19
N THR A 1114 27.69 -13.72 43.11
CA THR A 1114 27.83 -14.10 44.53
C THR A 1114 26.98 -13.13 45.36
N GLY A 1115 25.96 -13.65 46.04
CA GLY A 1115 25.10 -12.87 46.92
C GLY A 1115 25.68 -12.72 48.33
N ALA A 1116 24.88 -12.15 49.23
CA ALA A 1116 25.24 -12.00 50.64
C ALA A 1116 25.40 -13.34 51.38
N ASP A 1117 24.83 -14.43 50.83
CA ASP A 1117 25.00 -15.81 51.30
C ASP A 1117 26.38 -16.39 50.97
N GLY A 1118 27.18 -15.72 50.13
CA GLY A 1118 28.51 -16.16 49.71
C GLY A 1118 28.48 -17.34 48.73
N ILE A 1119 27.31 -17.78 48.28
CA ILE A 1119 27.17 -18.93 47.38
C ILE A 1119 27.22 -18.43 45.92
N PRO A 1120 28.20 -18.86 45.11
CA PRO A 1120 28.27 -18.46 43.72
C PRO A 1120 27.17 -19.16 42.91
N ARG A 1121 26.47 -18.39 42.08
CA ARG A 1121 25.44 -18.83 41.13
C ARG A 1121 25.89 -18.45 39.73
N THR A 1122 25.82 -19.38 38.80
CA THR A 1122 26.19 -19.13 37.40
C THR A 1122 24.97 -19.10 36.49
N LEU A 1123 24.98 -18.17 35.55
CA LEU A 1123 23.95 -17.99 34.53
C LEU A 1123 24.66 -17.76 33.19
N THR A 1124 24.47 -18.70 32.25
CA THR A 1124 24.88 -18.51 30.86
C THR A 1124 23.63 -18.21 30.04
N VAL A 1125 23.64 -17.08 29.33
CA VAL A 1125 22.59 -16.73 28.38
C VAL A 1125 23.20 -16.60 27.01
N ASP A 1126 22.77 -17.44 26.08
CA ASP A 1126 23.22 -17.48 24.70
C ASP A 1126 22.05 -17.40 23.71
N GLY A 1127 22.32 -16.94 22.50
CA GLY A 1127 21.33 -16.81 21.44
C GLY A 1127 21.95 -16.77 20.05
N ALA A 1128 21.11 -16.92 19.04
CA ALA A 1128 21.53 -16.80 17.64
C ALA A 1128 21.76 -15.32 17.30
N GLY A 1129 23.02 -14.93 17.16
CA GLY A 1129 23.42 -13.67 16.55
C GLY A 1129 23.70 -13.86 15.06
N GLU A 1130 23.28 -12.91 14.25
CA GLU A 1130 23.48 -12.90 12.81
C GLU A 1130 24.56 -11.86 12.44
N ARG A 1131 25.20 -12.08 11.29
CA ARG A 1131 26.02 -11.07 10.61
C ARG A 1131 25.25 -10.56 9.40
N ALA A 1132 25.68 -9.43 8.85
CA ALA A 1132 25.11 -8.89 7.63
C ALA A 1132 25.14 -9.95 6.49
N PRO A 1133 24.09 -10.01 5.66
CA PRO A 1133 24.01 -10.97 4.55
C PRO A 1133 25.24 -10.87 3.63
N ALA A 1134 25.75 -11.99 3.13
CA ALA A 1134 26.92 -11.99 2.24
C ALA A 1134 26.64 -11.19 0.95
N LEU A 1135 27.64 -10.44 0.47
CA LEU A 1135 27.53 -9.75 -0.81
C LEU A 1135 27.32 -10.75 -1.95
N SER A 1136 26.41 -10.43 -2.88
CA SER A 1136 26.27 -11.22 -4.09
C SER A 1136 27.58 -11.21 -4.88
N TRP A 1137 27.87 -12.28 -5.63
CA TRP A 1137 29.08 -12.33 -6.47
C TRP A 1137 29.13 -11.18 -7.49
N VAL A 1138 27.97 -10.67 -7.92
CA VAL A 1138 27.84 -9.52 -8.82
C VAL A 1138 28.27 -8.23 -8.14
N ASP A 1139 27.87 -8.02 -6.89
CA ASP A 1139 28.24 -6.82 -6.13
C ASP A 1139 29.70 -6.85 -5.73
N GLN A 1140 30.24 -8.02 -5.40
CA GLN A 1140 31.68 -8.20 -5.20
C GLN A 1140 32.45 -7.84 -6.48
N LEU A 1141 31.97 -8.25 -7.66
CA LEU A 1141 32.57 -7.92 -8.95
C LEU A 1141 32.49 -6.41 -9.25
N ARG A 1142 31.34 -5.76 -8.95
CA ARG A 1142 31.17 -4.30 -9.11
C ARG A 1142 32.14 -3.52 -8.24
N ILE A 1143 32.24 -3.88 -6.95
CA ILE A 1143 33.18 -3.26 -6.02
C ILE A 1143 34.61 -3.43 -6.54
N TRP A 1144 34.96 -4.61 -7.03
CA TRP A 1144 36.28 -4.89 -7.61
C TRP A 1144 36.55 -4.08 -8.89
N MET A 1145 35.54 -3.81 -9.73
CA MET A 1145 35.69 -2.98 -10.93
C MET A 1145 35.73 -1.46 -10.63
N THR A 1146 35.22 -1.02 -9.48
CA THR A 1146 35.24 0.39 -9.06
C THR A 1146 36.45 0.76 -8.20
N ARG A 1147 37.21 -0.24 -7.73
CA ARG A 1147 38.54 -0.08 -7.14
C ARG A 1147 39.61 -0.12 -8.22
#